data_AF-A0A830EXF8-F1
#
_entry.id   AF-A0A830EXF8-F1
#
_cell.length_a   1.000
_cell.length_b   1.000
_cell.length_c   1.000
_cell.angle_alpha   90.00
_cell.angle_beta   90.00
_cell.angle_gamma   90.00
#
_symmetry.space_group_name_H-M   'P 1'
#
loop_
_entity.id
_entity.type
_entity.pdbx_description
1 polymer ?
#
loop_
_entity_poly.entity_id
_entity_poly.type
_entity_poly.pdbx_seq_one_letter_code
_entity_poly.pdbx_strand_id
1 'polypeptide(L)'
;MSIDFGELRDLELEDEEQREWWEANRQELTRSQKDKLFYWIFDEQPFHYRWLVIELSLDNLKNPPRLVDDFQRLAPHIDGDLAWQEFYDAFRSRVEGHEDLMWDIYEHLIETDDEWLTWMAGVVLAQLPEDQMRETTLDLLHADEGTKVRAGLQATLEQYQEQELPEEYISAFRGLALDSESATLQELIRANVVLFEENNQLWDMTVDIAERNPETIPQISRRFASKIENEHLEEYIQILKHGIENGQDVDLAHVNQFLQSNFANATETLAEFTIWLDNRDALTSNRLAEDVSRENPEYLPELFSRLDDYEHPLKGQFSFIHAGRSRPAELVQLILEEYDEEKSVFYLELLRKALGELFEHEDTHLSTVEDIYEFLVEHFSSEQFVHALDRDRLNLDDPDVYDEERALGALREFLIELHTIRDFDDELLETLNEYESLSDHFYDLVATRIETGSPHPFLYLLRDERKELDLLENNWDRIPQDKRDDLLASTGFYDFLSEIMFYLHLDNQKVAFEPEVPLHDWQTDELKGNVDLVVDDIFIDIYRPEAWTPLALSNRGRFIPNNAESKILGKFKSKFLGTREMADNPCFIALDIDRSEIDREQVVAALLGSMQVRIYYDEETGETVGEDYVRNRDERLEGDYYLLDKHLNGVIWYETDLVEGEDGVMPALDLGVVPNPEHEDGESNFELCQKLERSLTGGS
;
A
#
# COMPACT_ATOMS: atom_id res chain seq x y z
N MET A 1 -45.38 53.49 2.40
CA MET A 1 -44.67 52.67 1.40
C MET A 1 -45.27 51.27 1.39
N SER A 2 -45.23 50.50 0.30
CA SER A 2 -45.53 49.06 0.26
C SER A 2 -44.27 48.34 -0.22
N ILE A 3 -43.95 47.18 0.35
CA ILE A 3 -42.79 46.39 -0.07
C ILE A 3 -43.02 45.88 -1.49
N ASP A 4 -42.05 46.12 -2.38
CA ASP A 4 -42.01 45.49 -3.70
C ASP A 4 -41.17 44.21 -3.61
N PHE A 5 -41.85 43.07 -3.53
CA PHE A 5 -41.17 41.77 -3.48
C PHE A 5 -40.56 41.36 -4.83
N GLY A 6 -40.92 42.03 -5.93
CA GLY A 6 -40.26 41.83 -7.22
C GLY A 6 -38.84 42.40 -7.20
N GLU A 7 -38.68 43.63 -6.70
CA GLU A 7 -37.38 44.27 -6.50
C GLU A 7 -36.49 43.48 -5.53
N LEU A 8 -37.06 42.99 -4.43
CA LEU A 8 -36.30 42.18 -3.47
C LEU A 8 -35.79 40.86 -4.05
N ARG A 9 -36.51 40.24 -4.99
CA ARG A 9 -36.04 39.01 -5.67
C ARG A 9 -34.82 39.23 -6.54
N ASP A 10 -34.60 40.46 -7.00
CA ASP A 10 -33.39 40.78 -7.78
C ASP A 10 -32.15 40.93 -6.88
N LEU A 11 -32.32 41.01 -5.54
CA LEU A 11 -31.25 41.12 -4.54
C LEU A 11 -30.75 39.77 -4.00
N GLU A 12 -31.27 38.66 -4.54
CA GLU A 12 -30.93 37.30 -4.13
C GLU A 12 -29.42 37.06 -4.22
N LEU A 13 -28.77 36.64 -3.12
CA LEU A 13 -27.32 36.41 -3.01
C LEU A 13 -26.42 37.67 -3.14
N GLU A 14 -26.99 38.86 -3.32
CA GLU A 14 -26.24 40.13 -3.48
C GLU A 14 -26.17 40.91 -2.15
N ASP A 15 -25.27 40.51 -1.24
CA ASP A 15 -25.17 41.06 0.14
C ASP A 15 -25.00 42.60 0.19
N GLU A 16 -24.21 43.20 -0.72
CA GLU A 16 -24.04 44.66 -0.77
C GLU A 16 -25.33 45.38 -1.18
N GLU A 17 -26.06 44.84 -2.16
CA GLU A 17 -27.30 45.44 -2.64
C GLU A 17 -28.44 45.28 -1.63
N GLN A 18 -28.49 44.15 -0.93
CA GLN A 18 -29.38 43.94 0.22
C GLN A 18 -29.12 44.97 1.32
N ARG A 19 -27.84 45.27 1.57
CA ARG A 19 -27.43 46.30 2.54
C ARG A 19 -27.88 47.69 2.14
N GLU A 20 -27.59 48.10 0.91
CA GLU A 20 -28.01 49.39 0.39
C GLU A 20 -29.54 49.53 0.44
N TRP A 21 -30.26 48.48 0.07
CA TRP A 21 -31.72 48.45 0.12
C TRP A 21 -32.25 48.62 1.55
N TRP A 22 -31.72 47.89 2.52
CA TRP A 22 -32.16 48.02 3.92
C TRP A 22 -31.87 49.39 4.50
N GLU A 23 -30.66 49.91 4.28
CA GLU A 23 -30.27 51.24 4.78
C GLU A 23 -31.19 52.33 4.23
N ALA A 24 -31.59 52.23 2.96
CA ALA A 24 -32.51 53.16 2.31
C ALA A 24 -33.96 53.04 2.83
N ASN A 25 -34.43 51.84 3.18
CA ASN A 25 -35.86 51.58 3.41
C ASN A 25 -36.25 51.38 4.89
N ARG A 26 -35.34 50.98 5.79
CA ARG A 26 -35.66 50.51 7.15
C ARG A 26 -36.45 51.47 8.03
N GLN A 27 -36.27 52.79 7.85
CA GLN A 27 -36.98 53.81 8.62
C GLN A 27 -38.41 54.05 8.12
N GLU A 28 -38.69 53.72 6.85
CA GLU A 28 -39.99 53.93 6.22
C GLU A 28 -40.92 52.70 6.35
N LEU A 29 -40.34 51.54 6.65
CA LEU A 29 -41.08 50.30 6.88
C LEU A 29 -41.76 50.30 8.25
N THR A 30 -43.08 50.14 8.25
CA THR A 30 -43.83 49.87 9.48
C THR A 30 -43.48 48.48 10.03
N ARG A 31 -43.72 48.26 11.33
CA ARG A 31 -43.43 46.97 11.96
C ARG A 31 -44.11 45.79 11.26
N SER A 32 -45.38 45.92 10.91
CA SER A 32 -46.12 44.87 10.18
C SER A 32 -45.52 44.58 8.80
N GLN A 33 -44.82 45.54 8.19
CA GLN A 33 -44.14 45.33 6.91
C GLN A 33 -42.82 44.60 7.10
N LYS A 34 -42.03 44.97 8.11
CA LYS A 34 -40.82 44.22 8.48
C LYS A 34 -41.14 42.76 8.78
N ASP A 35 -42.25 42.49 9.46
CA ASP A 35 -42.67 41.11 9.72
C ASP A 35 -43.01 40.34 8.44
N LYS A 36 -43.78 40.97 7.54
CA LYS A 36 -44.10 40.36 6.24
C LYS A 36 -42.84 40.09 5.43
N LEU A 37 -41.85 40.99 5.51
CA LEU A 37 -40.56 40.81 4.85
C LEU A 37 -39.81 39.61 5.44
N PHE A 38 -39.75 39.52 6.77
CA PHE A 38 -39.09 38.41 7.46
C PHE A 38 -39.72 37.06 7.11
N TYR A 39 -41.06 36.96 7.17
CA TYR A 39 -41.76 35.73 6.76
C TYR A 39 -41.56 35.39 5.29
N TRP A 40 -41.56 36.41 4.42
CA TRP A 40 -41.33 36.18 3.00
C TRP A 40 -39.91 35.66 2.72
N ILE A 41 -38.88 36.23 3.35
CA ILE A 41 -37.50 35.71 3.25
C ILE A 41 -37.43 34.26 3.71
N PHE A 42 -38.12 33.94 4.81
CA PHE A 42 -38.23 32.58 5.32
C PHE A 42 -38.88 31.60 4.34
N ASP A 43 -39.95 32.02 3.68
CA ASP A 43 -40.68 31.20 2.70
C ASP A 43 -39.87 30.97 1.40
N GLU A 44 -38.99 31.91 1.01
CA GLU A 44 -38.13 31.76 -0.17
C GLU A 44 -36.89 30.91 0.14
N GLN A 45 -35.94 31.43 0.94
CA GLN A 45 -34.75 30.78 1.50
C GLN A 45 -33.99 31.83 2.35
N PRO A 46 -33.82 31.64 3.67
CA PRO A 46 -33.09 32.61 4.52
C PRO A 46 -31.66 32.89 4.06
N PHE A 47 -30.96 31.87 3.54
CA PHE A 47 -29.56 31.99 3.08
C PHE A 47 -29.40 32.97 1.93
N HIS A 48 -30.36 33.03 1.01
CA HIS A 48 -30.27 33.93 -0.15
C HIS A 48 -30.43 35.41 0.21
N TYR A 49 -31.01 35.69 1.38
CA TYR A 49 -31.23 37.03 1.91
C TYR A 49 -30.55 37.21 3.27
N ARG A 50 -29.38 36.57 3.43
CA ARG A 50 -28.64 36.45 4.69
C ARG A 50 -28.45 37.80 5.37
N TRP A 51 -28.00 38.81 4.63
CA TRP A 51 -27.77 40.13 5.22
C TRP A 51 -29.08 40.78 5.72
N LEU A 52 -30.14 40.72 4.90
CA LEU A 52 -31.46 41.26 5.25
C LEU A 52 -32.10 40.56 6.45
N VAL A 53 -32.01 39.23 6.54
CA VAL A 53 -32.62 38.47 7.62
C VAL A 53 -31.92 38.70 8.95
N ILE A 54 -30.58 38.83 8.94
CA ILE A 54 -29.78 39.21 10.12
C ILE A 54 -30.26 40.57 10.64
N GLU A 55 -30.37 41.56 9.76
CA GLU A 55 -30.78 42.91 10.15
C GLU A 55 -32.22 42.99 10.65
N LEU A 56 -33.14 42.25 10.03
CA LEU A 56 -34.54 42.18 10.45
C LEU A 56 -34.67 41.56 11.84
N SER A 57 -33.93 40.49 12.11
CA SER A 57 -33.84 39.90 13.45
C SER A 57 -33.29 40.91 14.45
N LEU A 58 -32.13 41.51 14.16
CA LEU A 58 -31.46 42.45 15.07
C LEU A 58 -32.20 43.79 15.24
N ASP A 59 -33.14 44.17 14.36
CA ASP A 59 -34.08 45.29 14.57
C ASP A 59 -34.98 45.05 15.80
N ASN A 60 -35.08 43.80 16.27
CA ASN A 60 -35.82 43.40 17.48
C ASN A 60 -35.00 43.41 18.76
N LEU A 61 -33.75 43.89 18.78
CA LEU A 61 -32.93 43.90 19.99
C LEU A 61 -33.68 44.51 21.21
N LYS A 62 -34.39 45.63 21.04
CA LYS A 62 -35.16 46.26 22.12
C LYS A 62 -36.47 45.55 22.49
N ASN A 63 -36.74 44.38 21.90
CA ASN A 63 -37.89 43.53 22.18
C ASN A 63 -37.44 42.05 22.25
N PRO A 64 -36.77 41.66 23.35
CA PRO A 64 -36.17 40.34 23.51
C PRO A 64 -37.10 39.15 23.21
N PRO A 65 -38.37 39.10 23.66
CA PRO A 65 -39.27 37.99 23.31
C PRO A 65 -39.36 37.74 21.80
N ARG A 66 -39.34 38.82 21.02
CA ARG A 66 -39.50 38.77 19.58
C ARG A 66 -38.19 38.48 18.85
N LEU A 67 -37.08 38.96 19.40
CA LEU A 67 -35.76 38.56 18.94
C LEU A 67 -35.60 37.04 19.08
N VAL A 68 -36.01 36.48 20.23
CA VAL A 68 -36.00 35.04 20.48
C VAL A 68 -36.94 34.29 19.52
N ASP A 69 -38.15 34.79 19.26
CA ASP A 69 -39.04 34.21 18.22
C ASP A 69 -38.37 34.18 16.84
N ASP A 70 -37.67 35.24 16.46
CA ASP A 70 -36.97 35.32 15.17
C ASP A 70 -35.77 34.36 15.13
N PHE A 71 -35.02 34.26 16.24
CA PHE A 71 -33.91 33.32 16.41
C PHE A 71 -34.39 31.87 16.36
N GLN A 72 -35.50 31.54 17.02
CA GLN A 72 -36.07 30.18 17.02
C GLN A 72 -36.44 29.72 15.62
N ARG A 73 -36.90 30.64 14.77
CA ARG A 73 -37.19 30.32 13.36
C ARG A 73 -35.92 30.10 12.57
N LEU A 74 -34.86 30.85 12.88
CA LEU A 74 -33.57 30.77 12.20
C LEU A 74 -32.74 29.56 12.61
N ALA A 75 -32.91 29.05 13.82
CA ALA A 75 -32.14 27.93 14.36
C ALA A 75 -31.95 26.75 13.36
N PRO A 76 -32.99 26.25 12.66
CA PRO A 76 -32.85 25.14 11.71
C PRO A 76 -32.03 25.47 10.45
N HIS A 77 -31.76 26.75 10.18
CA HIS A 77 -31.00 27.24 9.04
C HIS A 77 -29.60 27.73 9.41
N ILE A 78 -29.34 27.95 10.70
CA ILE A 78 -28.05 28.40 11.24
C ILE A 78 -27.17 27.23 11.65
N ASP A 79 -27.78 26.14 12.16
CA ASP A 79 -27.03 25.00 12.68
C ASP A 79 -26.10 24.38 11.62
N GLY A 80 -24.79 24.48 11.85
CA GLY A 80 -23.75 23.86 11.02
C GLY A 80 -23.19 24.66 9.84
N ASP A 81 -23.61 25.91 9.59
CA ASP A 81 -23.11 26.72 8.46
C ASP A 81 -22.23 27.90 8.90
N LEU A 82 -20.93 27.84 8.53
CA LEU A 82 -19.92 28.89 8.79
C LEU A 82 -20.31 30.25 8.21
N ALA A 83 -21.21 30.31 7.23
CA ALA A 83 -21.71 31.54 6.64
C ALA A 83 -22.44 32.45 7.63
N TRP A 84 -22.84 31.95 8.80
CA TRP A 84 -23.52 32.76 9.83
C TRP A 84 -22.58 33.47 10.81
N GLN A 85 -21.26 33.41 10.63
CA GLN A 85 -20.30 34.17 11.46
C GLN A 85 -20.66 35.67 11.54
N GLU A 86 -21.07 36.26 10.42
CA GLU A 86 -21.48 37.67 10.32
C GLU A 86 -22.67 38.02 11.22
N PHE A 87 -23.59 37.06 11.46
CA PHE A 87 -24.70 37.26 12.38
C PHE A 87 -24.21 37.44 13.82
N TYR A 88 -23.30 36.58 14.26
CA TYR A 88 -22.75 36.65 15.62
C TYR A 88 -21.95 37.93 15.83
N ASP A 89 -21.13 38.32 14.84
CA ASP A 89 -20.37 39.58 14.89
C ASP A 89 -21.29 40.81 14.92
N ALA A 90 -22.33 40.83 14.07
CA ALA A 90 -23.32 41.91 14.03
C ALA A 90 -24.16 41.98 15.31
N PHE A 91 -24.51 40.82 15.88
CA PHE A 91 -25.18 40.74 17.17
C PHE A 91 -24.29 41.33 18.27
N ARG A 92 -23.05 40.82 18.41
CA ARG A 92 -22.08 41.23 19.43
C ARG A 92 -21.85 42.74 19.41
N SER A 93 -21.58 43.30 18.24
CA SER A 93 -21.35 44.75 18.07
C SER A 93 -22.53 45.62 18.50
N ARG A 94 -23.77 45.12 18.47
CA ARG A 94 -24.97 45.91 18.83
C ARG A 94 -25.37 45.79 20.29
N VAL A 95 -25.00 44.70 20.95
CA VAL A 95 -25.27 44.49 22.39
C VAL A 95 -24.11 44.95 23.27
N GLU A 96 -22.93 45.15 22.70
CA GLU A 96 -21.74 45.65 23.41
C GLU A 96 -22.06 46.92 24.22
N GLY A 97 -21.75 46.87 25.53
CA GLY A 97 -22.00 47.97 26.46
C GLY A 97 -23.46 48.17 26.90
N HIS A 98 -24.37 47.25 26.55
CA HIS A 98 -25.79 47.29 26.93
C HIS A 98 -26.17 46.15 27.90
N GLU A 99 -25.68 46.22 29.13
CA GLU A 99 -25.83 45.17 30.17
C GLU A 99 -27.29 44.77 30.44
N ASP A 100 -28.18 45.73 30.72
CA ASP A 100 -29.61 45.46 30.98
C ASP A 100 -30.28 44.70 29.80
N LEU A 101 -29.90 45.06 28.57
CA LEU A 101 -30.44 44.43 27.38
C LEU A 101 -29.94 42.99 27.23
N MET A 102 -28.67 42.75 27.52
CA MET A 102 -28.09 41.40 27.46
C MET A 102 -28.73 40.48 28.50
N TRP A 103 -28.98 40.98 29.71
CA TRP A 103 -29.75 40.24 30.71
C TRP A 103 -31.16 39.89 30.24
N ASP A 104 -31.90 40.87 29.71
CA ASP A 104 -33.24 40.60 29.21
C ASP A 104 -33.22 39.56 28.06
N ILE A 105 -32.23 39.61 27.16
CA ILE A 105 -32.09 38.62 26.07
C ILE A 105 -31.76 37.24 26.62
N TYR A 106 -30.80 37.15 27.55
CA TYR A 106 -30.40 35.90 28.19
C TYR A 106 -31.58 35.19 28.87
N GLU A 107 -32.38 35.92 29.67
CA GLU A 107 -33.54 35.35 30.39
C GLU A 107 -34.54 34.70 29.43
N HIS A 108 -34.75 35.27 28.25
CA HIS A 108 -35.68 34.71 27.27
C HIS A 108 -35.09 33.53 26.49
N LEU A 109 -33.77 33.51 26.27
CA LEU A 109 -33.10 32.42 25.55
C LEU A 109 -32.99 31.15 26.41
N ILE A 110 -32.61 31.30 27.67
CA ILE A 110 -32.32 30.16 28.56
C ILE A 110 -33.58 29.39 28.99
N GLU A 111 -34.76 29.99 28.87
CA GLU A 111 -36.05 29.35 29.16
C GLU A 111 -36.58 28.48 27.99
N THR A 112 -35.86 28.46 26.86
CA THR A 112 -36.28 27.70 25.68
C THR A 112 -35.83 26.23 25.74
N ASP A 113 -36.58 25.34 25.10
CA ASP A 113 -36.22 23.92 24.95
C ASP A 113 -35.30 23.65 23.73
N ASP A 114 -34.96 24.70 22.97
CA ASP A 114 -34.16 24.59 21.74
C ASP A 114 -32.66 24.63 22.07
N GLU A 115 -31.89 23.68 21.54
CA GLU A 115 -30.47 23.53 21.88
C GLU A 115 -29.62 24.70 21.39
N TRP A 116 -29.88 25.21 20.17
CA TRP A 116 -29.12 26.32 19.61
C TRP A 116 -29.44 27.63 20.33
N LEU A 117 -30.71 27.88 20.68
CA LEU A 117 -31.09 29.05 21.49
C LEU A 117 -30.48 29.01 22.89
N THR A 118 -30.47 27.84 23.52
CA THR A 118 -29.86 27.67 24.84
C THR A 118 -28.35 27.90 24.74
N TRP A 119 -27.69 27.38 23.71
CA TRP A 119 -26.27 27.66 23.43
C TRP A 119 -26.01 29.16 23.19
N MET A 120 -26.89 29.84 22.45
CA MET A 120 -26.85 31.29 22.25
C MET A 120 -26.99 32.07 23.56
N ALA A 121 -27.74 31.58 24.53
CA ALA A 121 -27.81 32.19 25.86
C ALA A 121 -26.41 32.29 26.49
N GLY A 122 -25.56 31.27 26.28
CA GLY A 122 -24.16 31.28 26.71
C GLY A 122 -23.33 32.37 26.01
N VAL A 123 -23.49 32.52 24.70
CA VAL A 123 -22.83 33.60 23.90
C VAL A 123 -23.24 34.98 24.40
N VAL A 124 -24.52 35.19 24.70
CA VAL A 124 -25.05 36.45 25.26
C VAL A 124 -24.48 36.71 26.65
N LEU A 125 -24.49 35.68 27.50
CA LEU A 125 -24.01 35.77 28.88
C LEU A 125 -22.52 36.17 28.94
N ALA A 126 -21.69 35.67 28.02
CA ALA A 126 -20.27 36.03 27.93
C ALA A 126 -20.00 37.49 27.53
N GLN A 127 -20.99 38.22 27.02
CA GLN A 127 -20.82 39.64 26.68
C GLN A 127 -21.03 40.58 27.89
N LEU A 128 -21.52 40.04 29.01
CA LEU A 128 -21.66 40.79 30.26
C LEU A 128 -20.31 40.92 30.97
N PRO A 129 -20.11 41.97 31.78
CA PRO A 129 -18.95 42.07 32.66
C PRO A 129 -18.80 40.82 33.54
N GLU A 130 -17.55 40.39 33.75
CA GLU A 130 -17.22 39.15 34.46
C GLU A 130 -17.91 39.06 35.85
N ASP A 131 -17.95 40.17 36.58
CA ASP A 131 -18.56 40.25 37.91
C ASP A 131 -20.08 40.04 37.90
N GLN A 132 -20.73 40.24 36.75
CA GLN A 132 -22.17 40.03 36.56
C GLN A 132 -22.48 38.63 36.05
N MET A 133 -21.71 38.10 35.09
CA MET A 133 -22.00 36.78 34.51
C MET A 133 -21.56 35.60 35.39
N ARG A 134 -20.61 35.80 36.30
CA ARG A 134 -19.91 34.70 36.99
C ARG A 134 -20.85 33.78 37.77
N GLU A 135 -21.72 34.34 38.61
CA GLU A 135 -22.66 33.56 39.44
C GLU A 135 -23.59 32.72 38.56
N THR A 136 -24.18 33.34 37.55
CA THR A 136 -25.09 32.67 36.61
C THR A 136 -24.40 31.62 35.76
N THR A 137 -23.16 31.84 35.33
CA THR A 137 -22.40 30.84 34.58
C THR A 137 -22.10 29.63 35.44
N LEU A 138 -21.70 29.83 36.70
CA LEU A 138 -21.51 28.73 37.64
C LEU A 138 -22.82 27.99 37.92
N ASP A 139 -23.95 28.68 38.06
CA ASP A 139 -25.26 28.03 38.23
C ASP A 139 -25.62 27.15 37.01
N LEU A 140 -25.33 27.62 35.79
CA LEU A 140 -25.54 26.85 34.57
C LEU A 140 -24.67 25.59 34.52
N LEU A 141 -23.39 25.70 34.92
CA LEU A 141 -22.47 24.55 34.95
C LEU A 141 -22.87 23.50 36.00
N HIS A 142 -23.67 23.85 37.00
CA HIS A 142 -24.20 22.92 38.01
C HIS A 142 -25.66 22.51 37.74
N ALA A 143 -26.24 22.87 36.58
CA ALA A 143 -27.61 22.54 36.24
C ALA A 143 -27.78 21.03 35.95
N ASP A 144 -28.97 20.50 36.24
CA ASP A 144 -29.32 19.09 35.93
C ASP A 144 -29.56 18.87 34.42
N GLU A 145 -29.87 19.92 33.67
CA GLU A 145 -30.19 19.87 32.25
C GLU A 145 -28.93 20.09 31.38
N GLY A 146 -28.56 19.09 30.56
CA GLY A 146 -27.34 19.14 29.75
C GLY A 146 -27.26 20.33 28.79
N THR A 147 -28.38 20.81 28.26
CA THR A 147 -28.42 22.02 27.40
C THR A 147 -27.98 23.28 28.15
N LYS A 148 -28.40 23.44 29.42
CA LYS A 148 -27.98 24.55 30.28
C LYS A 148 -26.49 24.46 30.65
N VAL A 149 -26.01 23.26 30.93
CA VAL A 149 -24.57 23.03 31.15
C VAL A 149 -23.75 23.43 29.92
N ARG A 150 -24.17 23.02 28.72
CA ARG A 150 -23.52 23.42 27.46
C ARG A 150 -23.53 24.93 27.23
N ALA A 151 -24.60 25.63 27.62
CA ALA A 151 -24.63 27.10 27.60
C ALA A 151 -23.62 27.72 28.59
N GLY A 152 -23.49 27.14 29.79
CA GLY A 152 -22.46 27.53 30.75
C GLY A 152 -21.05 27.34 30.21
N LEU A 153 -20.77 26.19 29.59
CA LEU A 153 -19.48 25.89 28.94
C LEU A 153 -19.17 26.90 27.82
N GLN A 154 -20.17 27.22 26.99
CA GLN A 154 -20.02 28.22 25.93
C GLN A 154 -19.72 29.61 26.49
N ALA A 155 -20.42 30.02 27.56
CA ALA A 155 -20.16 31.31 28.20
C ALA A 155 -18.74 31.38 28.76
N THR A 156 -18.26 30.31 29.38
CA THR A 156 -16.87 30.22 29.86
C THR A 156 -15.87 30.29 28.70
N LEU A 157 -16.11 29.55 27.60
CA LEU A 157 -15.22 29.53 26.44
C LEU A 157 -15.05 30.93 25.83
N GLU A 158 -16.15 31.63 25.57
CA GLU A 158 -16.14 32.97 24.96
C GLU A 158 -15.41 34.01 25.83
N GLN A 159 -15.51 33.89 27.16
CA GLN A 159 -14.93 34.87 28.08
C GLN A 159 -13.43 34.64 28.34
N TYR A 160 -12.98 33.38 28.36
CA TYR A 160 -11.64 33.01 28.86
C TYR A 160 -10.70 32.42 27.80
N GLN A 161 -11.03 32.52 26.50
CA GLN A 161 -10.21 31.96 25.41
C GLN A 161 -8.71 32.35 25.46
N GLU A 162 -8.38 33.51 26.01
CA GLU A 162 -6.99 34.02 26.14
C GLU A 162 -6.66 34.40 27.60
N GLN A 163 -7.30 33.73 28.58
CA GLN A 163 -7.15 34.05 29.99
C GLN A 163 -7.12 32.78 30.87
N GLU A 164 -6.44 32.88 32.00
CA GLU A 164 -6.45 31.83 33.03
C GLU A 164 -7.85 31.71 33.66
N LEU A 165 -8.35 30.48 33.75
CA LEU A 165 -9.64 30.15 34.33
C LEU A 165 -9.59 30.26 35.86
N PRO A 166 -10.58 30.90 36.49
CA PRO A 166 -10.75 30.81 37.93
C PRO A 166 -10.95 29.36 38.41
N GLU A 167 -10.37 29.00 39.56
CA GLU A 167 -10.43 27.63 40.14
C GLU A 167 -11.86 27.11 40.34
N GLU A 168 -12.83 28.01 40.51
CA GLU A 168 -14.25 27.66 40.64
C GLU A 168 -14.80 27.02 39.36
N TYR A 169 -14.40 27.53 38.18
CA TYR A 169 -14.76 26.94 36.90
C TYR A 169 -14.03 25.62 36.64
N ILE A 170 -12.74 25.54 36.99
CA ILE A 170 -11.97 24.29 36.90
C ILE A 170 -12.62 23.21 37.76
N SER A 171 -13.05 23.56 38.97
CA SER A 171 -13.76 22.65 39.87
C SER A 171 -15.11 22.20 39.29
N ALA A 172 -15.85 23.10 38.64
CA ALA A 172 -17.09 22.76 37.96
C ALA A 172 -16.84 21.80 36.77
N PHE A 173 -15.82 22.09 35.95
CA PHE A 173 -15.43 21.24 34.81
C PHE A 173 -15.03 19.83 35.27
N ARG A 174 -14.27 19.71 36.38
CA ARG A 174 -13.95 18.41 37.00
C ARG A 174 -15.22 17.64 37.41
N GLY A 175 -16.23 18.33 37.94
CA GLY A 175 -17.52 17.72 38.27
C GLY A 175 -18.23 17.19 37.03
N LEU A 176 -18.24 17.96 35.94
CA LEU A 176 -18.83 17.56 34.67
C LEU A 176 -18.11 16.36 34.04
N ALA A 177 -16.78 16.30 34.12
CA ALA A 177 -15.98 15.18 33.61
C ALA A 177 -16.31 13.83 34.26
N LEU A 178 -16.92 13.81 35.46
CA LEU A 178 -17.22 12.59 36.20
C LEU A 178 -18.58 11.97 35.83
N ASP A 179 -19.62 12.78 35.71
CA ASP A 179 -21.02 12.30 35.71
C ASP A 179 -21.87 12.86 34.54
N SER A 180 -21.25 13.42 33.49
CA SER A 180 -21.99 13.99 32.36
C SER A 180 -22.40 12.98 31.29
N GLU A 181 -23.49 13.30 30.57
CA GLU A 181 -23.86 12.62 29.33
C GLU A 181 -22.87 12.91 28.19
N SER A 182 -22.85 12.04 27.18
CA SER A 182 -21.92 12.11 26.05
C SER A 182 -21.93 13.47 25.32
N ALA A 183 -23.10 14.06 25.06
CA ALA A 183 -23.19 15.36 24.38
C ALA A 183 -22.52 16.50 25.18
N THR A 184 -22.67 16.49 26.50
CA THR A 184 -22.01 17.46 27.39
C THR A 184 -20.52 17.21 27.49
N LEU A 185 -20.07 15.94 27.51
CA LEU A 185 -18.64 15.60 27.46
C LEU A 185 -17.97 16.10 26.17
N GLN A 186 -18.65 15.99 25.02
CA GLN A 186 -18.13 16.46 23.74
C GLN A 186 -17.92 17.99 23.72
N GLU A 187 -18.84 18.75 24.33
CA GLU A 187 -18.66 20.21 24.49
C GLU A 187 -17.64 20.56 25.57
N LEU A 188 -17.52 19.77 26.63
CA LEU A 188 -16.46 19.95 27.63
C LEU A 188 -15.07 19.74 27.00
N ILE A 189 -14.89 18.70 26.19
CA ILE A 189 -13.65 18.47 25.44
C ILE A 189 -13.36 19.65 24.51
N ARG A 190 -14.37 20.17 23.81
CA ARG A 190 -14.23 21.39 22.99
C ARG A 190 -13.73 22.56 23.82
N ALA A 191 -14.33 22.81 24.99
CA ALA A 191 -13.92 23.89 25.88
C ALA A 191 -12.48 23.68 26.37
N ASN A 192 -12.12 22.47 26.77
CA ASN A 192 -10.76 22.13 27.19
C ASN A 192 -9.74 22.43 26.08
N VAL A 193 -10.00 22.03 24.83
CA VAL A 193 -9.11 22.29 23.68
C VAL A 193 -8.87 23.78 23.47
N VAL A 194 -9.94 24.58 23.53
CA VAL A 194 -9.86 26.02 23.25
C VAL A 194 -9.15 26.77 24.38
N LEU A 195 -9.43 26.39 25.63
CA LEU A 195 -8.89 27.07 26.82
C LEU A 195 -7.51 26.56 27.25
N PHE A 196 -7.03 25.47 26.63
CA PHE A 196 -5.82 24.74 27.04
C PHE A 196 -4.57 25.62 27.12
N GLU A 197 -4.34 26.53 26.18
CA GLU A 197 -3.08 27.31 26.07
C GLU A 197 -2.76 28.11 27.34
N GLU A 198 -3.77 28.68 27.99
CA GLU A 198 -3.62 29.44 29.23
C GLU A 198 -3.93 28.59 30.47
N ASN A 199 -4.29 27.30 30.29
CA ASN A 199 -4.81 26.43 31.33
C ASN A 199 -4.34 24.96 31.17
N ASN A 200 -3.01 24.72 31.19
CA ASN A 200 -2.43 23.38 30.98
C ASN A 200 -3.05 22.27 31.86
N GLN A 201 -3.50 22.59 33.06
CA GLN A 201 -4.18 21.66 33.98
C GLN A 201 -5.49 21.03 33.45
N LEU A 202 -6.05 21.56 32.35
CA LEU A 202 -7.18 20.95 31.65
C LEU A 202 -6.77 19.67 30.89
N TRP A 203 -5.48 19.46 30.66
CA TRP A 203 -4.98 18.24 30.04
C TRP A 203 -5.22 17.01 30.92
N ASP A 204 -4.82 17.05 32.20
CA ASP A 204 -5.09 15.97 33.16
C ASP A 204 -6.58 15.58 33.18
N MET A 205 -7.46 16.57 33.12
CA MET A 205 -8.90 16.35 33.06
C MET A 205 -9.33 15.67 31.75
N THR A 206 -8.71 16.05 30.64
CA THR A 206 -8.97 15.45 29.32
C THR A 206 -8.51 14.01 29.27
N VAL A 207 -7.35 13.70 29.87
CA VAL A 207 -6.84 12.33 30.06
C VAL A 207 -7.84 11.51 30.88
N ASP A 208 -8.29 12.04 32.03
CA ASP A 208 -9.31 11.43 32.89
C ASP A 208 -10.62 11.11 32.14
N ILE A 209 -11.06 12.01 31.26
CA ILE A 209 -12.25 11.81 30.41
C ILE A 209 -12.01 10.68 29.41
N ALA A 210 -10.86 10.68 28.73
CA ALA A 210 -10.49 9.67 27.73
C ALA A 210 -10.43 8.26 28.35
N GLU A 211 -9.84 8.13 29.54
CA GLU A 211 -9.72 6.85 30.23
C GLU A 211 -11.09 6.26 30.61
N ARG A 212 -12.01 7.10 31.10
CA ARG A 212 -13.34 6.68 31.57
C ARG A 212 -14.33 6.49 30.42
N ASN A 213 -14.19 7.25 29.34
CA ASN A 213 -15.14 7.32 28.23
C ASN A 213 -14.40 7.15 26.87
N PRO A 214 -13.99 5.92 26.50
CA PRO A 214 -13.19 5.69 25.30
C PRO A 214 -13.79 6.23 24.00
N GLU A 215 -15.11 6.33 23.90
CA GLU A 215 -15.82 6.90 22.73
C GLU A 215 -15.46 8.36 22.44
N THR A 216 -14.87 9.06 23.40
CA THR A 216 -14.38 10.44 23.22
C THR A 216 -13.00 10.51 22.58
N ILE A 217 -12.23 9.43 22.58
CA ILE A 217 -10.83 9.39 22.15
C ILE A 217 -10.64 9.84 20.68
N PRO A 218 -11.46 9.42 19.70
CA PRO A 218 -11.32 9.90 18.32
C PRO A 218 -11.43 11.41 18.16
N GLN A 219 -12.20 12.09 19.04
CA GLN A 219 -12.33 13.54 19.04
C GLN A 219 -11.14 14.19 19.75
N ILE A 220 -10.75 13.65 20.91
CA ILE A 220 -9.60 14.12 21.69
C ILE A 220 -8.33 14.05 20.84
N SER A 221 -8.06 12.90 20.20
CA SER A 221 -6.86 12.71 19.36
C SER A 221 -6.77 13.76 18.25
N ARG A 222 -7.86 13.98 17.50
CA ARG A 222 -7.90 14.96 16.41
C ARG A 222 -7.79 16.41 16.88
N ARG A 223 -8.44 16.78 17.98
CA ARG A 223 -8.51 18.19 18.40
C ARG A 223 -7.30 18.64 19.22
N PHE A 224 -6.70 17.74 19.99
CA PHE A 224 -5.52 18.06 20.80
C PHE A 224 -4.21 17.92 20.05
N ALA A 225 -4.17 17.23 18.91
CA ALA A 225 -2.99 17.13 18.07
C ALA A 225 -2.30 18.49 17.91
N SER A 226 -2.98 19.52 17.40
CA SER A 226 -2.35 20.84 17.19
C SER A 226 -2.02 21.65 18.46
N LYS A 227 -2.26 21.13 19.67
CA LYS A 227 -2.14 21.86 20.93
C LYS A 227 -1.10 21.28 21.88
N ILE A 228 -0.90 19.97 21.88
CA ILE A 228 -0.01 19.32 22.83
C ILE A 228 1.47 19.61 22.53
N GLU A 229 2.26 19.65 23.60
CA GLU A 229 3.71 19.82 23.57
C GLU A 229 4.43 18.53 24.01
N ASN A 230 5.78 18.53 23.98
CA ASN A 230 6.60 17.35 24.30
C ASN A 230 6.29 16.74 25.68
N GLU A 231 5.96 17.57 26.68
CA GLU A 231 5.63 17.10 28.03
C GLU A 231 4.34 16.28 28.10
N HIS A 232 3.45 16.43 27.12
CA HIS A 232 2.16 15.75 27.04
C HIS A 232 2.18 14.51 26.13
N LEU A 233 3.26 14.31 25.36
CA LEU A 233 3.33 13.30 24.29
C LEU A 233 3.11 11.88 24.80
N GLU A 234 3.69 11.53 25.94
CA GLU A 234 3.58 10.18 26.50
C GLU A 234 2.12 9.86 26.85
N GLU A 235 1.43 10.75 27.55
CA GLU A 235 0.02 10.60 27.91
C GLU A 235 -0.89 10.61 26.69
N TYR A 236 -0.58 11.46 25.68
CA TYR A 236 -1.29 11.45 24.41
C TYR A 236 -1.18 10.09 23.71
N ILE A 237 0.01 9.50 23.68
CA ILE A 237 0.20 8.15 23.12
C ILE A 237 -0.55 7.11 23.95
N GLN A 238 -0.59 7.21 25.28
CA GLN A 238 -1.40 6.29 26.10
C GLN A 238 -2.90 6.41 25.80
N ILE A 239 -3.41 7.62 25.57
CA ILE A 239 -4.79 7.82 25.11
C ILE A 239 -5.04 7.12 23.77
N LEU A 240 -4.13 7.28 22.79
CA LEU A 240 -4.23 6.60 21.50
C LEU A 240 -4.25 5.07 21.66
N LYS A 241 -3.34 4.54 22.48
CA LYS A 241 -3.26 3.12 22.80
C LYS A 241 -4.56 2.61 23.39
N HIS A 242 -5.10 3.31 24.40
CA HIS A 242 -6.36 2.98 25.05
C HIS A 242 -7.53 3.02 24.08
N GLY A 243 -7.59 4.00 23.16
CA GLY A 243 -8.63 4.08 22.13
C GLY A 243 -8.64 2.88 21.21
N ILE A 244 -7.48 2.52 20.67
CA ILE A 244 -7.32 1.36 19.78
C ILE A 244 -7.68 0.07 20.51
N GLU A 245 -7.24 -0.11 21.75
CA GLU A 245 -7.55 -1.30 22.56
C GLU A 245 -9.05 -1.43 22.89
N ASN A 246 -9.76 -0.30 22.98
CA ASN A 246 -11.21 -0.26 23.15
C ASN A 246 -11.99 -0.21 21.82
N GLY A 247 -11.33 -0.49 20.69
CA GLY A 247 -11.98 -0.60 19.37
C GLY A 247 -12.50 0.73 18.81
N GLN A 248 -11.91 1.84 19.22
CA GLN A 248 -12.28 3.18 18.74
C GLN A 248 -11.56 3.50 17.43
N ASP A 249 -12.25 4.23 16.55
CA ASP A 249 -11.74 4.62 15.24
C ASP A 249 -10.81 5.84 15.36
N VAL A 250 -9.58 5.57 15.80
CA VAL A 250 -8.51 6.57 15.88
C VAL A 250 -7.96 6.79 14.47
N ASP A 251 -8.01 8.04 13.98
CA ASP A 251 -7.45 8.42 12.69
C ASP A 251 -5.91 8.41 12.74
N LEU A 252 -5.35 7.22 12.58
CA LEU A 252 -3.92 6.98 12.65
C LEU A 252 -3.15 7.67 11.52
N ALA A 253 -3.78 7.94 10.37
CA ALA A 253 -3.13 8.68 9.30
C ALA A 253 -2.88 10.14 9.72
N HIS A 254 -3.88 10.78 10.32
CA HIS A 254 -3.72 12.13 10.89
C HIS A 254 -2.72 12.15 12.04
N VAL A 255 -2.81 11.16 12.95
CA VAL A 255 -1.89 11.02 14.08
C VAL A 255 -0.45 10.88 13.60
N ASN A 256 -0.17 10.01 12.62
CA ASN A 256 1.18 9.81 12.09
C ASN A 256 1.77 11.10 11.53
N GLN A 257 1.01 11.81 10.68
CA GLN A 257 1.45 13.09 10.12
C GLN A 257 1.78 14.10 11.23
N PHE A 258 0.97 14.13 12.27
CA PHE A 258 1.15 15.01 13.40
C PHE A 258 2.38 14.66 14.25
N LEU A 259 2.55 13.38 14.60
CA LEU A 259 3.70 12.87 15.38
C LEU A 259 5.02 13.11 14.64
N GLN A 260 5.05 12.83 13.33
CA GLN A 260 6.19 13.13 12.47
C GLN A 260 6.53 14.62 12.51
N SER A 261 5.54 15.49 12.29
CA SER A 261 5.80 16.93 12.08
C SER A 261 6.24 17.66 13.36
N ASN A 262 5.77 17.23 14.53
CA ASN A 262 5.95 17.98 15.78
C ASN A 262 6.82 17.26 16.82
N PHE A 263 6.96 15.93 16.71
CA PHE A 263 7.55 15.10 17.75
C PHE A 263 8.63 14.14 17.26
N ALA A 264 9.13 14.27 16.03
CA ALA A 264 10.19 13.40 15.53
C ALA A 264 11.46 13.39 16.41
N ASN A 265 11.68 14.44 17.22
CA ASN A 265 12.76 14.51 18.21
C ASN A 265 12.57 13.56 19.43
N ALA A 266 11.35 13.10 19.71
CA ALA A 266 11.04 12.19 20.81
C ALA A 266 11.25 10.73 20.41
N THR A 267 12.49 10.40 20.01
CA THR A 267 12.86 9.12 19.39
C THR A 267 12.45 7.90 20.22
N GLU A 268 12.79 7.90 21.50
CA GLU A 268 12.53 6.81 22.44
C GLU A 268 11.03 6.48 22.53
N THR A 269 10.21 7.49 22.80
CA THR A 269 8.76 7.38 22.94
C THR A 269 8.08 6.94 21.64
N LEU A 270 8.53 7.46 20.49
CA LEU A 270 7.99 7.08 19.19
C LEU A 270 8.42 5.67 18.76
N ALA A 271 9.62 5.23 19.15
CA ALA A 271 10.08 3.86 18.89
C ALA A 271 9.21 2.85 19.67
N GLU A 272 8.97 3.11 20.96
CA GLU A 272 8.08 2.29 21.79
C GLU A 272 6.65 2.24 21.23
N PHE A 273 6.14 3.37 20.74
CA PHE A 273 4.82 3.41 20.13
C PHE A 273 4.76 2.62 18.82
N THR A 274 5.79 2.72 17.98
CA THR A 274 5.92 1.96 16.72
C THR A 274 5.93 0.46 17.00
N ILE A 275 6.72 -0.01 17.96
CA ILE A 275 6.78 -1.43 18.34
C ILE A 275 5.42 -1.92 18.87
N TRP A 276 4.76 -1.10 19.69
CA TRP A 276 3.43 -1.42 20.21
C TRP A 276 2.38 -1.49 19.09
N LEU A 277 2.46 -0.58 18.11
CA LEU A 277 1.52 -0.46 16.99
C LEU A 277 1.72 -1.58 15.98
N ASP A 278 2.95 -2.02 15.74
CA ASP A 278 3.28 -3.09 14.78
C ASP A 278 2.49 -4.39 15.05
N ASN A 279 2.24 -4.69 16.34
CA ASN A 279 1.46 -5.86 16.75
C ASN A 279 -0.05 -5.74 16.47
N ARG A 280 -0.56 -4.55 16.11
CA ARG A 280 -1.99 -4.25 15.93
C ARG A 280 -2.31 -3.76 14.52
N ASP A 281 -1.46 -2.90 13.97
CA ASP A 281 -1.55 -2.32 12.64
C ASP A 281 -0.13 -2.09 12.06
N ALA A 282 0.42 -3.16 11.49
CA ALA A 282 1.75 -3.15 10.88
C ALA A 282 1.87 -2.13 9.74
N LEU A 283 0.79 -1.88 8.97
CA LEU A 283 0.86 -0.93 7.86
C LEU A 283 1.08 0.49 8.37
N THR A 284 0.31 0.90 9.37
CA THR A 284 0.44 2.22 9.99
C THR A 284 1.75 2.35 10.75
N SER A 285 2.17 1.30 11.47
CA SER A 285 3.46 1.26 12.15
C SER A 285 4.64 1.50 11.20
N ASN A 286 4.66 0.78 10.08
CA ASN A 286 5.68 0.93 9.04
C ASN A 286 5.73 2.36 8.47
N ARG A 287 4.57 2.97 8.24
CA ARG A 287 4.50 4.38 7.79
C ARG A 287 5.04 5.33 8.84
N LEU A 288 4.67 5.15 10.12
CA LEU A 288 5.19 5.97 11.22
C LEU A 288 6.72 5.85 11.30
N ALA A 289 7.25 4.63 11.20
CA ALA A 289 8.69 4.38 11.23
C ALA A 289 9.44 5.10 10.09
N GLU A 290 8.91 5.02 8.87
CA GLU A 290 9.44 5.71 7.69
C GLU A 290 9.39 7.24 7.84
N ASP A 291 8.25 7.76 8.26
CA ASP A 291 7.95 9.18 8.38
C ASP A 291 8.81 9.85 9.46
N VAL A 292 8.89 9.25 10.65
CA VAL A 292 9.69 9.77 11.76
C VAL A 292 11.18 9.68 11.47
N SER A 293 11.64 8.55 10.90
CA SER A 293 13.04 8.37 10.53
C SER A 293 13.49 9.38 9.47
N ARG A 294 12.60 9.74 8.54
CA ARG A 294 12.90 10.74 7.51
C ARG A 294 13.13 12.13 8.09
N GLU A 295 12.42 12.51 9.15
CA GLU A 295 12.59 13.80 9.82
C GLU A 295 13.73 13.80 10.85
N ASN A 296 13.96 12.69 11.55
CA ASN A 296 14.99 12.59 12.59
C ASN A 296 15.96 11.44 12.35
N PRO A 297 17.24 11.77 12.07
CA PRO A 297 18.26 10.77 11.85
C PRO A 297 18.48 9.74 12.97
N GLU A 298 18.34 10.18 14.21
CA GLU A 298 18.61 9.40 15.42
C GLU A 298 17.54 8.34 15.70
N TYR A 299 16.39 8.40 15.01
CA TYR A 299 15.27 7.49 15.23
C TYR A 299 15.57 6.04 14.81
N LEU A 300 16.23 5.84 13.66
CA LEU A 300 16.53 4.49 13.16
C LEU A 300 17.44 3.70 14.14
N PRO A 301 18.57 4.25 14.62
CA PRO A 301 19.39 3.60 15.64
C PRO A 301 18.60 3.29 16.94
N GLU A 302 17.77 4.23 17.41
CA GLU A 302 16.95 4.04 18.61
C GLU A 302 15.96 2.88 18.43
N LEU A 303 15.24 2.85 17.31
CA LEU A 303 14.32 1.77 16.98
C LEU A 303 15.04 0.42 16.89
N PHE A 304 16.22 0.39 16.25
CA PHE A 304 17.03 -0.81 16.07
C PHE A 304 17.53 -1.38 17.41
N SER A 305 17.95 -0.52 18.33
CA SER A 305 18.41 -0.91 19.67
C SER A 305 17.35 -1.65 20.50
N ARG A 306 16.08 -1.54 20.09
CA ARG A 306 14.91 -2.15 20.72
C ARG A 306 14.40 -3.39 19.99
N LEU A 307 15.26 -4.06 19.20
CA LEU A 307 14.94 -5.32 18.53
C LEU A 307 14.32 -6.36 19.47
N ASP A 308 14.80 -6.43 20.72
CA ASP A 308 14.31 -7.37 21.73
C ASP A 308 12.95 -7.02 22.35
N ASP A 309 12.45 -5.80 22.12
CA ASP A 309 11.13 -5.37 22.59
C ASP A 309 9.99 -5.88 21.68
N TYR A 310 10.30 -6.37 20.47
CA TYR A 310 9.33 -7.00 19.58
C TYR A 310 8.93 -8.39 20.11
N GLU A 311 7.64 -8.74 20.00
CA GLU A 311 7.15 -10.10 20.32
C GLU A 311 7.87 -11.19 19.53
N HIS A 312 8.26 -10.88 18.29
CA HIS A 312 9.04 -11.76 17.43
C HIS A 312 9.96 -10.90 16.54
N PRO A 313 11.28 -11.17 16.48
CA PRO A 313 12.23 -10.35 15.71
C PRO A 313 11.81 -10.14 14.24
N LEU A 314 11.28 -11.17 13.58
CA LEU A 314 10.76 -11.09 12.20
C LEU A 314 9.65 -10.03 12.00
N LYS A 315 8.90 -9.65 13.04
CA LYS A 315 7.89 -8.58 12.93
C LYS A 315 8.55 -7.22 12.71
N GLY A 316 9.59 -6.92 13.49
CA GLY A 316 10.34 -5.66 13.40
C GLY A 316 11.09 -5.45 12.09
N GLN A 317 11.31 -6.51 11.31
CA GLN A 317 12.00 -6.44 10.03
C GLN A 317 11.43 -5.36 9.10
N PHE A 318 10.09 -5.25 9.00
CA PHE A 318 9.46 -4.26 8.15
C PHE A 318 9.65 -2.84 8.71
N SER A 319 9.49 -2.64 10.02
CA SER A 319 9.71 -1.35 10.67
C SER A 319 11.14 -0.83 10.45
N PHE A 320 12.15 -1.70 10.55
CA PHE A 320 13.55 -1.31 10.29
C PHE A 320 13.80 -0.95 8.83
N ILE A 321 13.26 -1.74 7.89
CA ILE A 321 13.38 -1.46 6.46
C ILE A 321 12.72 -0.12 6.12
N HIS A 322 11.50 0.10 6.61
CA HIS A 322 10.76 1.34 6.40
C HIS A 322 11.47 2.56 7.02
N ALA A 323 11.95 2.45 8.25
CA ALA A 323 12.76 3.50 8.88
C ALA A 323 14.07 3.75 8.10
N GLY A 324 14.69 2.70 7.54
CA GLY A 324 15.93 2.79 6.76
C GLY A 324 15.77 3.30 5.33
N ARG A 325 14.55 3.39 4.78
CA ARG A 325 14.31 3.76 3.36
C ARG A 325 14.97 5.05 2.90
N SER A 326 14.96 6.06 3.77
CA SER A 326 15.56 7.36 3.45
C SER A 326 17.09 7.35 3.50
N ARG A 327 17.68 6.38 4.22
CA ARG A 327 19.11 6.28 4.52
C ARG A 327 19.54 4.79 4.56
N PRO A 328 19.44 4.07 3.42
CA PRO A 328 19.64 2.63 3.40
C PRO A 328 21.07 2.20 3.76
N ALA A 329 22.07 3.05 3.49
CA ALA A 329 23.45 2.81 3.91
C ALA A 329 23.62 2.79 5.44
N GLU A 330 22.91 3.66 6.17
CA GLU A 330 22.94 3.67 7.63
C GLU A 330 22.24 2.44 8.22
N LEU A 331 21.13 2.00 7.60
CA LEU A 331 20.49 0.75 7.98
C LEU A 331 21.44 -0.44 7.82
N VAL A 332 22.15 -0.54 6.69
CA VAL A 332 23.15 -1.59 6.49
C VAL A 332 24.23 -1.52 7.57
N GLN A 333 24.79 -0.34 7.83
CA GLN A 333 25.83 -0.20 8.85
C GLN A 333 25.35 -0.70 10.23
N LEU A 334 24.13 -0.35 10.66
CA LEU A 334 23.54 -0.86 11.90
C LEU A 334 23.39 -2.39 11.90
N ILE A 335 22.97 -2.98 10.78
CA ILE A 335 22.85 -4.43 10.63
C ILE A 335 24.20 -5.13 10.80
N LEU A 336 25.27 -4.57 10.22
CA LEU A 336 26.61 -5.15 10.31
C LEU A 336 27.21 -4.98 11.72
N GLU A 337 27.02 -3.81 12.36
CA GLU A 337 27.56 -3.50 13.69
C GLU A 337 26.88 -4.27 14.82
N GLU A 338 25.56 -4.46 14.73
CA GLU A 338 24.74 -5.13 15.76
C GLU A 338 24.49 -6.62 15.45
N TYR A 339 25.22 -7.20 14.49
CA TYR A 339 25.03 -8.59 14.07
C TYR A 339 25.21 -9.58 15.24
N ASP A 340 24.21 -10.42 15.45
CA ASP A 340 24.20 -11.48 16.45
C ASP A 340 24.11 -12.87 15.77
N GLU A 341 25.12 -13.72 15.99
CA GLU A 341 25.17 -15.08 15.44
C GLU A 341 23.96 -15.93 15.86
N GLU A 342 23.45 -15.76 17.09
CA GLU A 342 22.27 -16.49 17.59
C GLU A 342 21.00 -16.13 16.81
N LYS A 343 20.95 -14.91 16.27
CA LYS A 343 19.86 -14.38 15.44
C LYS A 343 20.26 -14.25 13.96
N SER A 344 21.31 -14.95 13.53
CA SER A 344 21.90 -14.82 12.19
C SER A 344 20.90 -14.89 11.04
N VAL A 345 19.89 -15.76 11.13
CA VAL A 345 18.80 -15.85 10.14
C VAL A 345 18.06 -14.53 9.96
N PHE A 346 17.71 -13.87 11.07
CA PHE A 346 17.02 -12.59 11.04
C PHE A 346 17.89 -11.49 10.42
N TYR A 347 19.16 -11.39 10.83
CA TYR A 347 20.07 -10.35 10.31
C TYR A 347 20.40 -10.55 8.83
N LEU A 348 20.61 -11.79 8.37
CA LEU A 348 20.84 -12.08 6.95
C LEU A 348 19.61 -11.73 6.10
N GLU A 349 18.42 -12.01 6.60
CA GLU A 349 17.16 -11.70 5.93
C GLU A 349 16.89 -10.18 5.93
N LEU A 350 17.22 -9.48 7.02
CA LEU A 350 17.17 -8.03 7.10
C LEU A 350 18.19 -7.36 6.16
N LEU A 351 19.43 -7.88 6.11
CA LEU A 351 20.47 -7.43 5.18
C LEU A 351 20.03 -7.63 3.72
N ARG A 352 19.43 -8.77 3.39
CA ARG A 352 18.89 -9.05 2.06
C ARG A 352 17.84 -8.01 1.64
N LYS A 353 16.93 -7.65 2.54
CA LYS A 353 15.94 -6.61 2.26
C LYS A 353 16.57 -5.21 2.18
N ALA A 354 17.61 -4.93 2.97
CA ALA A 354 18.33 -3.66 2.92
C ALA A 354 19.06 -3.46 1.57
N LEU A 355 19.56 -4.53 0.93
CA LEU A 355 20.09 -4.47 -0.44
C LEU A 355 19.05 -3.92 -1.43
N GLY A 356 17.77 -4.26 -1.23
CA GLY A 356 16.69 -3.76 -2.07
C GLY A 356 16.43 -2.26 -1.89
N GLU A 357 16.60 -1.73 -0.69
CA GLU A 357 16.51 -0.27 -0.47
C GLU A 357 17.74 0.47 -1.01
N LEU A 358 18.95 -0.14 -0.95
CA LEU A 358 20.13 0.39 -1.64
C LEU A 358 19.91 0.46 -3.15
N PHE A 359 19.33 -0.59 -3.76
CA PHE A 359 19.06 -0.64 -5.19
C PHE A 359 18.04 0.41 -5.66
N GLU A 360 17.07 0.76 -4.81
CA GLU A 360 16.04 1.77 -5.11
C GLU A 360 16.48 3.21 -4.82
N HIS A 361 17.64 3.40 -4.20
CA HIS A 361 18.16 4.71 -3.83
C HIS A 361 18.81 5.41 -5.02
N GLU A 362 18.81 6.75 -5.02
CA GLU A 362 19.33 7.55 -6.15
C GLU A 362 20.87 7.60 -6.20
N ASP A 363 21.52 7.43 -5.05
CA ASP A 363 22.97 7.47 -4.92
C ASP A 363 23.61 6.09 -5.14
N THR A 364 24.86 6.08 -5.61
CA THR A 364 25.69 4.87 -5.71
C THR A 364 26.39 4.57 -4.39
N HIS A 365 26.32 3.32 -3.92
CA HIS A 365 26.69 2.86 -2.58
C HIS A 365 27.93 1.95 -2.55
N LEU A 366 28.96 2.26 -3.35
CA LEU A 366 30.18 1.45 -3.47
C LEU A 366 30.82 1.09 -2.10
N SER A 367 30.96 2.06 -1.19
CA SER A 367 31.57 1.81 0.12
C SER A 367 30.72 0.89 0.98
N THR A 368 29.40 1.05 0.96
CA THR A 368 28.48 0.18 1.71
C THR A 368 28.51 -1.25 1.17
N VAL A 369 28.61 -1.43 -0.14
CA VAL A 369 28.78 -2.76 -0.77
C VAL A 369 30.11 -3.39 -0.39
N GLU A 370 31.18 -2.60 -0.27
CA GLU A 370 32.47 -3.07 0.25
C GLU A 370 32.37 -3.53 1.71
N ASP A 371 31.70 -2.76 2.58
CA ASP A 371 31.48 -3.13 3.99
C ASP A 371 30.69 -4.44 4.11
N ILE A 372 29.64 -4.61 3.30
CA ILE A 372 28.84 -5.86 3.24
C ILE A 372 29.72 -7.03 2.79
N TYR A 373 30.53 -6.83 1.75
CA TYR A 373 31.45 -7.85 1.26
C TYR A 373 32.44 -8.29 2.34
N GLU A 374 33.08 -7.34 3.02
CA GLU A 374 34.05 -7.65 4.08
C GLU A 374 33.39 -8.42 5.24
N PHE A 375 32.21 -7.99 5.66
CA PHE A 375 31.42 -8.67 6.68
C PHE A 375 31.09 -10.13 6.29
N LEU A 376 30.59 -10.34 5.07
CA LEU A 376 30.19 -11.68 4.60
C LEU A 376 31.40 -12.61 4.47
N VAL A 377 32.54 -12.10 4.01
CA VAL A 377 33.78 -12.87 3.93
C VAL A 377 34.29 -13.23 5.33
N GLU A 378 34.26 -12.29 6.27
CA GLU A 378 34.72 -12.53 7.64
C GLU A 378 33.90 -13.62 8.34
N HIS A 379 32.58 -13.59 8.21
CA HIS A 379 31.68 -14.45 8.99
C HIS A 379 31.30 -15.75 8.29
N PHE A 380 31.27 -15.78 6.94
CA PHE A 380 30.64 -16.89 6.20
C PHE A 380 31.45 -17.47 5.04
N SER A 381 32.67 -16.99 4.77
CA SER A 381 33.47 -17.50 3.63
C SER A 381 33.86 -18.99 3.73
N SER A 382 33.69 -19.63 4.89
CA SER A 382 33.96 -21.05 5.09
C SER A 382 32.75 -21.98 4.90
N GLU A 383 31.57 -21.45 4.57
CA GLU A 383 30.35 -22.25 4.41
C GLU A 383 30.44 -23.16 3.18
N GLN A 384 30.28 -24.47 3.39
CA GLN A 384 30.75 -25.49 2.44
C GLN A 384 30.04 -25.43 1.09
N PHE A 385 28.76 -25.06 1.02
CA PHE A 385 27.98 -25.02 -0.24
C PHE A 385 27.75 -23.62 -0.81
N VAL A 386 28.24 -22.58 -0.15
CA VAL A 386 28.03 -21.20 -0.59
C VAL A 386 29.13 -20.85 -1.58
N HIS A 387 28.75 -20.29 -2.73
CA HIS A 387 29.73 -19.86 -3.71
C HIS A 387 30.68 -18.82 -3.11
N ALA A 388 31.99 -18.97 -3.33
CA ALA A 388 32.96 -18.00 -2.84
C ALA A 388 32.61 -16.60 -3.36
N LEU A 389 32.43 -15.67 -2.41
CA LEU A 389 32.17 -14.28 -2.74
C LEU A 389 33.45 -13.68 -3.35
N ASP A 390 33.45 -13.49 -4.66
CA ASP A 390 34.61 -13.01 -5.41
C ASP A 390 34.58 -11.49 -5.51
N ARG A 391 35.62 -10.84 -4.99
CA ARG A 391 35.79 -9.38 -5.06
C ARG A 391 35.82 -8.87 -6.50
N ASP A 392 36.42 -9.63 -7.42
CA ASP A 392 36.48 -9.28 -8.84
C ASP A 392 35.07 -9.32 -9.47
N ARG A 393 34.17 -10.19 -8.99
CA ARG A 393 32.79 -10.30 -9.49
C ARG A 393 31.95 -9.08 -9.12
N LEU A 394 32.30 -8.40 -8.02
CA LEU A 394 31.67 -7.18 -7.53
C LEU A 394 32.30 -5.89 -8.12
N ASN A 395 33.40 -5.98 -8.88
CA ASN A 395 34.14 -4.85 -9.42
C ASN A 395 34.55 -3.78 -8.36
N LEU A 396 34.86 -4.19 -7.13
CA LEU A 396 35.16 -3.24 -6.04
C LEU A 396 36.51 -2.51 -6.19
N ASP A 397 37.39 -3.00 -7.07
CA ASP A 397 38.75 -2.47 -7.22
C ASP A 397 38.87 -1.32 -8.25
N ASP A 398 37.84 -1.09 -9.08
CA ASP A 398 37.81 -0.02 -10.09
C ASP A 398 36.48 0.76 -10.05
N PRO A 399 36.44 1.94 -9.42
CA PRO A 399 35.23 2.77 -9.34
C PRO A 399 34.67 3.20 -10.70
N ASP A 400 35.51 3.27 -11.75
CA ASP A 400 35.08 3.67 -13.09
C ASP A 400 34.31 2.54 -13.82
N VAL A 401 34.34 1.31 -13.30
CA VAL A 401 33.74 0.10 -13.87
C VAL A 401 32.70 -0.54 -12.93
N TYR A 402 32.45 0.08 -11.77
CA TYR A 402 31.47 -0.40 -10.79
C TYR A 402 30.05 -0.39 -11.37
N ASP A 403 29.38 -1.53 -11.23
CA ASP A 403 27.99 -1.74 -11.63
C ASP A 403 27.22 -2.20 -10.39
N GLU A 404 26.46 -1.27 -9.81
CA GLU A 404 25.74 -1.46 -8.56
C GLU A 404 24.67 -2.54 -8.64
N GLU A 405 23.92 -2.60 -9.75
CA GLU A 405 22.89 -3.63 -9.97
C GLU A 405 23.53 -5.02 -9.95
N ARG A 406 24.67 -5.17 -10.63
CA ARG A 406 25.41 -6.42 -10.65
C ARG A 406 25.99 -6.77 -9.28
N ALA A 407 26.56 -5.81 -8.56
CA ALA A 407 27.17 -6.04 -7.26
C ALA A 407 26.12 -6.42 -6.20
N LEU A 408 25.01 -5.67 -6.11
CA LEU A 408 23.90 -5.98 -5.22
C LEU A 408 23.24 -7.33 -5.59
N GLY A 409 23.12 -7.63 -6.89
CA GLY A 409 22.64 -8.92 -7.38
C GLY A 409 23.48 -10.10 -6.88
N ALA A 410 24.81 -10.00 -7.00
CA ALA A 410 25.73 -11.02 -6.52
C ALA A 410 25.71 -11.17 -4.99
N LEU A 411 25.62 -10.06 -4.23
CA LEU A 411 25.46 -10.11 -2.78
C LEU A 411 24.13 -10.79 -2.38
N ARG A 412 23.04 -10.48 -3.07
CA ARG A 412 21.73 -11.11 -2.83
C ARG A 412 21.76 -12.61 -3.09
N GLU A 413 22.37 -13.04 -4.20
CA GLU A 413 22.56 -14.47 -4.50
C GLU A 413 23.27 -15.18 -3.36
N PHE A 414 24.39 -14.62 -2.89
CA PHE A 414 25.16 -15.16 -1.77
C PHE A 414 24.33 -15.23 -0.47
N LEU A 415 23.54 -14.20 -0.15
CA LEU A 415 22.67 -14.20 1.02
C LEU A 415 21.55 -15.26 0.94
N ILE A 416 20.99 -15.50 -0.25
CA ILE A 416 19.98 -16.55 -0.46
C ILE A 416 20.61 -17.93 -0.30
N GLU A 417 21.80 -18.14 -0.87
CA GLU A 417 22.57 -19.36 -0.68
C GLU A 417 22.82 -19.62 0.82
N LEU A 418 23.34 -18.63 1.55
CA LEU A 418 23.53 -18.73 3.00
C LEU A 418 22.25 -19.12 3.76
N HIS A 419 21.12 -18.55 3.37
CA HIS A 419 19.86 -18.83 4.03
C HIS A 419 19.34 -20.24 3.72
N THR A 420 19.63 -20.76 2.54
CA THR A 420 19.12 -22.06 2.05
C THR A 420 20.02 -23.25 2.42
N ILE A 421 21.29 -23.04 2.70
CA ILE A 421 22.28 -24.14 2.76
C ILE A 421 22.44 -24.81 4.13
N ARG A 422 21.91 -24.22 5.21
CA ARG A 422 22.17 -24.64 6.60
C ARG A 422 21.72 -26.07 6.98
N ASP A 423 20.92 -26.73 6.14
CA ASP A 423 20.36 -28.06 6.39
C ASP A 423 20.90 -29.15 5.42
N PHE A 424 21.98 -28.87 4.68
CA PHE A 424 22.62 -29.89 3.82
C PHE A 424 23.60 -30.77 4.61
N ASP A 425 23.07 -31.82 5.26
CA ASP A 425 23.85 -32.79 6.02
C ASP A 425 23.51 -34.26 5.67
N ASP A 426 24.07 -35.20 6.44
CA ASP A 426 23.89 -36.64 6.24
C ASP A 426 22.42 -37.10 6.39
N GLU A 427 21.52 -36.30 7.02
CA GLU A 427 20.09 -36.64 7.13
C GLU A 427 19.42 -36.70 5.74
N LEU A 428 19.92 -35.94 4.75
CA LEU A 428 19.39 -36.00 3.38
C LEU A 428 19.67 -37.32 2.66
N LEU A 429 20.73 -38.04 3.04
CA LEU A 429 20.95 -39.40 2.55
C LEU A 429 19.92 -40.36 3.15
N GLU A 430 19.46 -40.11 4.38
CA GLU A 430 18.37 -40.88 4.98
C GLU A 430 17.06 -40.63 4.23
N THR A 431 16.72 -39.37 3.92
CA THR A 431 15.56 -39.00 3.09
C THR A 431 15.62 -39.63 1.70
N LEU A 432 16.78 -39.60 1.02
CA LEU A 432 16.94 -40.23 -0.30
C LEU A 432 16.67 -41.74 -0.25
N ASN A 433 17.05 -42.42 0.84
CA ASN A 433 16.81 -43.86 0.98
C ASN A 433 15.33 -44.24 1.10
N GLU A 434 14.43 -43.28 1.32
CA GLU A 434 12.98 -43.51 1.28
C GLU A 434 12.46 -43.70 -0.16
N TYR A 435 13.22 -43.25 -1.17
CA TYR A 435 12.92 -43.38 -2.59
C TYR A 435 13.78 -44.51 -3.21
N GLU A 436 13.22 -45.72 -3.30
CA GLU A 436 13.96 -46.93 -3.69
C GLU A 436 14.62 -46.80 -5.07
N SER A 437 13.90 -46.29 -6.07
CA SER A 437 14.42 -46.11 -7.44
C SER A 437 15.42 -44.96 -7.52
N LEU A 438 15.14 -43.81 -6.90
CA LEU A 438 16.04 -42.65 -6.97
C LEU A 438 17.35 -42.86 -6.19
N SER A 439 17.31 -43.58 -5.07
CA SER A 439 18.50 -43.87 -4.26
C SER A 439 19.57 -44.60 -5.07
N ASP A 440 19.19 -45.62 -5.84
CA ASP A 440 20.14 -46.39 -6.69
C ASP A 440 20.89 -45.52 -7.72
N HIS A 441 20.36 -44.35 -8.06
CA HIS A 441 20.92 -43.45 -9.08
C HIS A 441 21.58 -42.20 -8.50
N PHE A 442 21.02 -41.62 -7.45
CA PHE A 442 21.49 -40.35 -6.88
C PHE A 442 22.36 -40.51 -5.63
N TYR A 443 22.44 -41.69 -5.00
CA TYR A 443 23.14 -41.84 -3.71
C TYR A 443 24.62 -41.41 -3.78
N ASP A 444 25.38 -41.95 -4.74
CA ASP A 444 26.80 -41.60 -4.90
C ASP A 444 26.99 -40.12 -5.23
N LEU A 445 26.06 -39.54 -6.00
CA LEU A 445 26.06 -38.12 -6.31
C LEU A 445 25.82 -37.30 -5.03
N VAL A 446 24.73 -37.53 -4.31
CA VAL A 446 24.37 -36.83 -3.07
C VAL A 446 25.46 -36.95 -2.01
N ALA A 447 25.97 -38.16 -1.77
CA ALA A 447 27.06 -38.39 -0.81
C ALA A 447 28.33 -37.63 -1.18
N THR A 448 28.73 -37.66 -2.47
CA THR A 448 29.90 -36.91 -2.94
C THR A 448 29.67 -35.41 -2.80
N ARG A 449 28.47 -34.91 -3.11
CA ARG A 449 28.13 -33.49 -3.02
C ARG A 449 28.16 -32.99 -1.59
N ILE A 450 27.63 -33.77 -0.63
CA ILE A 450 27.72 -33.46 0.80
C ILE A 450 29.18 -33.46 1.27
N GLU A 451 29.95 -34.51 0.97
CA GLU A 451 31.35 -34.62 1.41
C GLU A 451 32.24 -33.50 0.85
N THR A 452 31.99 -33.09 -0.40
CA THR A 452 32.80 -32.07 -1.09
C THR A 452 32.27 -30.65 -0.90
N GLY A 453 31.11 -30.46 -0.27
CA GLY A 453 30.43 -29.16 -0.20
C GLY A 453 30.00 -28.62 -1.56
N SER A 454 29.83 -29.45 -2.59
CA SER A 454 29.46 -28.93 -3.91
C SER A 454 27.94 -28.95 -4.11
N PRO A 455 27.30 -27.83 -4.48
CA PRO A 455 25.85 -27.79 -4.62
C PRO A 455 25.37 -28.65 -5.79
N HIS A 456 24.20 -29.25 -5.63
CA HIS A 456 23.46 -29.88 -6.71
C HIS A 456 21.95 -29.60 -6.53
N PRO A 457 21.22 -29.19 -7.58
CA PRO A 457 19.79 -28.89 -7.48
C PRO A 457 18.94 -30.00 -6.85
N PHE A 458 19.32 -31.27 -7.06
CA PHE A 458 18.67 -32.42 -6.43
C PHE A 458 18.73 -32.43 -4.88
N LEU A 459 19.79 -31.88 -4.27
CA LEU A 459 19.86 -31.75 -2.81
C LEU A 459 18.75 -30.86 -2.26
N TYR A 460 18.41 -29.79 -2.99
CA TYR A 460 17.33 -28.87 -2.62
C TYR A 460 15.96 -29.56 -2.72
N LEU A 461 15.76 -30.41 -3.74
CA LEU A 461 14.54 -31.21 -3.86
C LEU A 461 14.39 -32.20 -2.69
N LEU A 462 15.48 -32.87 -2.30
CA LEU A 462 15.51 -33.80 -1.16
C LEU A 462 15.17 -33.10 0.14
N ARG A 463 15.77 -31.93 0.42
CA ARG A 463 15.52 -31.16 1.63
C ARG A 463 14.06 -30.71 1.75
N ASP A 464 13.48 -30.27 0.64
CA ASP A 464 12.12 -29.70 0.62
C ASP A 464 11.02 -30.77 0.49
N GLU A 465 11.37 -32.06 0.38
CA GLU A 465 10.44 -33.20 0.16
C GLU A 465 9.35 -32.91 -0.89
N ARG A 466 9.77 -32.41 -2.06
CA ARG A 466 8.80 -31.95 -3.06
C ARG A 466 8.13 -33.10 -3.82
N LYS A 467 6.92 -32.85 -4.33
CA LYS A 467 6.13 -33.79 -5.16
C LYS A 467 6.87 -34.24 -6.43
N GLU A 468 7.86 -33.46 -6.86
CA GLU A 468 8.79 -33.77 -7.94
C GLU A 468 9.60 -35.05 -7.66
N LEU A 469 9.93 -35.36 -6.40
CA LEU A 469 10.61 -36.60 -6.03
C LEU A 469 9.69 -37.81 -6.26
N ASP A 470 8.43 -37.72 -5.84
CA ASP A 470 7.42 -38.77 -6.10
C ASP A 470 7.19 -38.96 -7.60
N LEU A 471 7.14 -37.88 -8.38
CA LEU A 471 7.02 -37.96 -9.84
C LEU A 471 8.20 -38.75 -10.44
N LEU A 472 9.43 -38.38 -10.08
CA LEU A 472 10.64 -39.00 -10.60
C LEU A 472 10.74 -40.47 -10.17
N GLU A 473 10.44 -40.78 -8.91
CA GLU A 473 10.42 -42.15 -8.38
C GLU A 473 9.44 -43.04 -9.15
N ASN A 474 8.20 -42.56 -9.36
CA ASN A 474 7.15 -43.35 -10.02
C ASN A 474 7.36 -43.51 -11.54
N ASN A 475 8.13 -42.63 -12.17
CA ASN A 475 8.27 -42.59 -13.62
C ASN A 475 9.70 -42.81 -14.12
N TRP A 476 10.67 -43.08 -13.24
CA TRP A 476 12.09 -43.15 -13.60
C TRP A 476 12.33 -44.00 -14.84
N ASP A 477 11.77 -45.22 -14.87
CA ASP A 477 11.91 -46.17 -15.97
C ASP A 477 11.28 -45.74 -17.30
N ARG A 478 10.40 -44.74 -17.29
CA ARG A 478 9.74 -44.19 -18.49
C ARG A 478 10.49 -43.02 -19.11
N ILE A 479 11.42 -42.41 -18.36
CA ILE A 479 12.23 -41.27 -18.82
C ILE A 479 13.31 -41.78 -19.79
N PRO A 480 13.57 -41.12 -20.93
CA PRO A 480 14.70 -41.45 -21.82
C PRO A 480 16.05 -41.41 -21.09
N GLN A 481 17.02 -42.22 -21.52
CA GLN A 481 18.30 -42.37 -20.80
C GLN A 481 19.13 -41.08 -20.81
N ASP A 482 19.15 -40.39 -21.93
CA ASP A 482 19.73 -39.06 -22.14
C ASP A 482 19.17 -38.04 -21.13
N LYS A 483 17.83 -37.92 -21.00
CA LYS A 483 17.21 -37.05 -19.99
C LYS A 483 17.49 -37.45 -18.54
N ARG A 484 17.71 -38.75 -18.26
CA ARG A 484 18.18 -39.20 -16.93
C ARG A 484 19.62 -38.75 -16.67
N ASP A 485 20.48 -38.87 -17.67
CA ASP A 485 21.88 -38.43 -17.58
C ASP A 485 21.96 -36.90 -17.38
N ASP A 486 21.05 -36.16 -18.02
CA ASP A 486 20.87 -34.71 -17.85
C ASP A 486 20.42 -34.33 -16.42
N LEU A 487 19.51 -35.09 -15.78
CA LEU A 487 19.14 -34.90 -14.37
C LEU A 487 20.28 -35.18 -13.38
N LEU A 488 21.25 -36.01 -13.76
CA LEU A 488 22.45 -36.27 -12.95
C LEU A 488 23.52 -35.19 -13.14
N ALA A 489 23.35 -34.31 -14.14
CA ALA A 489 24.20 -33.17 -14.36
C ALA A 489 23.76 -31.97 -13.52
N SER A 490 24.74 -31.16 -13.07
CA SER A 490 24.46 -29.97 -12.28
C SER A 490 23.94 -28.79 -13.10
N THR A 491 24.12 -28.80 -14.42
CA THR A 491 23.77 -27.69 -15.33
C THR A 491 22.39 -27.92 -15.94
N GLY A 492 21.43 -27.01 -15.78
CA GLY A 492 20.11 -27.11 -16.41
C GLY A 492 19.14 -28.08 -15.74
N PHE A 493 19.44 -28.57 -14.53
CA PHE A 493 18.65 -29.59 -13.82
C PHE A 493 17.14 -29.30 -13.78
N TYR A 494 16.75 -28.09 -13.36
CA TYR A 494 15.35 -27.75 -13.28
C TYR A 494 14.74 -27.78 -14.68
N ASP A 495 15.40 -27.19 -15.67
CA ASP A 495 14.93 -27.18 -17.06
C ASP A 495 14.63 -28.61 -17.52
N PHE A 496 15.57 -29.53 -17.34
CA PHE A 496 15.39 -30.96 -17.65
C PHE A 496 14.21 -31.59 -16.89
N LEU A 497 13.99 -31.22 -15.63
CA LEU A 497 12.83 -31.69 -14.86
C LEU A 497 11.50 -31.22 -15.47
N SER A 498 11.40 -29.98 -15.93
CA SER A 498 10.21 -29.48 -16.64
C SER A 498 10.00 -30.19 -17.98
N GLU A 499 11.09 -30.43 -18.72
CA GLU A 499 11.03 -31.21 -19.96
C GLU A 499 10.51 -32.63 -19.72
N ILE A 500 10.97 -33.27 -18.65
CA ILE A 500 10.53 -34.61 -18.25
C ILE A 500 9.03 -34.59 -17.89
N MET A 501 8.57 -33.59 -17.15
CA MET A 501 7.14 -33.42 -16.84
C MET A 501 6.30 -33.28 -18.12
N PHE A 502 6.76 -32.44 -19.06
CA PHE A 502 6.13 -32.26 -20.36
C PHE A 502 6.10 -33.56 -21.16
N TYR A 503 7.25 -34.24 -21.28
CA TYR A 503 7.39 -35.52 -21.99
C TYR A 503 6.47 -36.61 -21.42
N LEU A 504 6.48 -36.80 -20.10
CA LEU A 504 5.65 -37.81 -19.42
C LEU A 504 4.16 -37.54 -19.64
N HIS A 505 3.75 -36.27 -19.69
CA HIS A 505 2.38 -35.89 -20.03
C HIS A 505 2.01 -36.29 -21.47
N LEU A 506 2.89 -36.02 -22.44
CA LEU A 506 2.68 -36.37 -23.86
C LEU A 506 2.59 -37.88 -24.08
N ASP A 507 3.47 -38.64 -23.43
CA ASP A 507 3.47 -40.10 -23.47
C ASP A 507 2.14 -40.68 -22.95
N ASN A 508 1.63 -40.14 -21.84
CA ASN A 508 0.31 -40.51 -21.30
C ASN A 508 -0.85 -40.23 -22.28
N GLN A 509 -0.77 -39.15 -23.06
CA GLN A 509 -1.77 -38.79 -24.09
C GLN A 509 -1.64 -39.61 -25.38
N LYS A 510 -0.64 -40.50 -25.48
CA LYS A 510 -0.30 -41.27 -26.70
C LYS A 510 -0.04 -40.36 -27.90
N VAL A 511 0.39 -39.13 -27.64
CA VAL A 511 0.88 -38.25 -28.69
C VAL A 511 2.23 -38.81 -29.08
N ALA A 512 2.28 -39.48 -30.24
CA ALA A 512 3.50 -40.05 -30.76
C ALA A 512 4.45 -38.91 -31.09
N PHE A 513 5.39 -38.68 -30.17
CA PHE A 513 6.53 -37.84 -30.38
C PHE A 513 7.68 -38.78 -30.76
N GLU A 514 8.11 -38.78 -32.03
CA GLU A 514 9.27 -39.56 -32.46
C GLU A 514 10.52 -38.73 -32.22
N PRO A 515 11.28 -38.97 -31.15
CA PRO A 515 12.28 -38.05 -30.69
C PRO A 515 13.58 -38.22 -31.45
N GLU A 516 13.75 -38.94 -32.55
CA GLU A 516 15.12 -39.15 -33.08
C GLU A 516 15.14 -39.09 -34.61
N VAL A 517 15.66 -38.01 -35.17
CA VAL A 517 16.05 -37.97 -36.59
C VAL A 517 17.55 -37.68 -36.68
N PRO A 518 18.34 -38.57 -37.30
CA PRO A 518 19.78 -38.40 -37.39
C PRO A 518 20.14 -37.19 -38.26
N LEU A 519 20.93 -36.26 -37.71
CA LEU A 519 21.47 -35.12 -38.46
C LEU A 519 22.65 -35.53 -39.35
N HIS A 520 22.55 -35.22 -40.64
CA HIS A 520 23.63 -35.37 -41.61
C HIS A 520 24.23 -34.01 -42.00
N ASP A 521 25.56 -33.91 -42.03
CA ASP A 521 26.23 -32.77 -42.66
C ASP A 521 25.90 -32.77 -44.16
N TRP A 522 25.23 -31.72 -44.65
CA TRP A 522 24.79 -31.64 -46.05
C TRP A 522 25.93 -31.64 -47.07
N GLN A 523 27.16 -31.36 -46.65
CA GLN A 523 28.34 -31.40 -47.52
C GLN A 523 29.06 -32.75 -47.50
N THR A 524 28.96 -33.51 -46.40
CA THR A 524 29.79 -34.71 -46.21
C THR A 524 29.00 -36.00 -45.98
N ASP A 525 27.68 -35.95 -45.77
CA ASP A 525 26.82 -37.07 -45.38
C ASP A 525 27.28 -37.77 -44.08
N GLU A 526 28.26 -37.18 -43.37
CA GLU A 526 28.80 -37.71 -42.11
C GLU A 526 27.82 -37.45 -40.97
N LEU A 527 27.61 -38.48 -40.16
CA LEU A 527 26.77 -38.45 -38.96
C LEU A 527 27.47 -37.59 -37.90
N LYS A 528 26.86 -36.47 -37.50
CA LYS A 528 27.46 -35.56 -36.51
C LYS A 528 26.92 -35.71 -35.08
N GLY A 529 25.93 -36.57 -34.88
CA GLY A 529 25.36 -36.88 -33.57
C GLY A 529 23.89 -37.27 -33.73
N ASN A 530 23.36 -37.94 -32.71
CA ASN A 530 21.92 -38.06 -32.53
C ASN A 530 21.43 -36.70 -32.00
N VAL A 531 20.31 -36.20 -32.52
CA VAL A 531 19.63 -35.03 -31.95
C VAL A 531 18.18 -35.42 -31.82
N ASP A 532 17.59 -35.14 -30.66
CA ASP A 532 16.24 -35.54 -30.42
C ASP A 532 15.27 -34.58 -31.13
N LEU A 533 14.41 -35.11 -31.99
CA LEU A 533 13.37 -34.31 -32.63
C LEU A 533 12.11 -34.37 -31.76
N VAL A 534 12.19 -33.65 -30.63
CA VAL A 534 11.11 -32.86 -30.01
C VAL A 534 11.51 -31.41 -29.96
N VAL A 535 12.02 -30.88 -31.08
CA VAL A 535 12.68 -29.57 -31.05
C VAL A 535 13.62 -29.54 -29.84
N ASP A 536 14.57 -30.48 -29.81
CA ASP A 536 15.60 -30.43 -28.79
C ASP A 536 16.24 -29.05 -28.78
N ASP A 537 16.40 -28.54 -27.57
CA ASP A 537 17.00 -27.27 -27.26
C ASP A 537 16.24 -26.00 -27.69
N ILE A 538 14.93 -25.93 -27.46
CA ILE A 538 14.32 -24.63 -27.20
C ILE A 538 13.72 -24.58 -25.79
N PHE A 539 14.57 -24.85 -24.79
CA PHE A 539 14.55 -23.98 -23.63
C PHE A 539 14.98 -22.58 -24.10
N ILE A 540 13.99 -21.72 -24.32
CA ILE A 540 14.29 -20.31 -24.16
C ILE A 540 14.59 -20.19 -22.66
N ASP A 541 15.88 -20.11 -22.35
CA ASP A 541 16.36 -19.66 -21.05
C ASP A 541 15.79 -18.25 -20.87
N ILE A 542 14.64 -18.22 -20.20
CA ILE A 542 13.89 -17.02 -19.90
C ILE A 542 14.02 -16.91 -18.41
N TYR A 543 14.73 -15.88 -18.00
CA TYR A 543 14.84 -15.45 -16.62
C TYR A 543 13.48 -15.57 -15.95
N ARG A 544 13.45 -16.20 -14.78
CA ARG A 544 12.29 -16.15 -13.89
C ARG A 544 12.13 -14.71 -13.38
N PRO A 545 10.95 -14.27 -12.92
CA PRO A 545 10.84 -13.00 -12.20
C PRO A 545 11.88 -12.85 -11.07
N GLU A 546 12.27 -13.94 -10.40
CA GLU A 546 13.33 -13.99 -9.39
C GLU A 546 14.75 -13.88 -9.96
N ALA A 547 14.92 -14.12 -11.26
CA ALA A 547 16.17 -13.99 -12.01
C ALA A 547 16.28 -12.64 -12.75
N TRP A 548 15.18 -11.88 -12.87
CA TRP A 548 15.26 -10.47 -13.29
C TRP A 548 15.86 -9.65 -12.16
N THR A 549 17.15 -9.35 -12.24
CA THR A 549 17.90 -8.65 -11.18
C THR A 549 17.17 -7.43 -10.61
N PRO A 550 16.57 -6.53 -11.41
CA PRO A 550 15.82 -5.39 -10.87
C PRO A 550 14.60 -5.74 -10.02
N LEU A 551 13.84 -6.78 -10.37
CA LEU A 551 12.68 -7.21 -9.56
C LEU A 551 13.11 -8.07 -8.38
N ALA A 552 14.16 -8.87 -8.56
CA ALA A 552 14.74 -9.69 -7.52
C ALA A 552 15.32 -8.83 -6.39
N LEU A 553 15.95 -7.70 -6.74
CA LEU A 553 16.49 -6.73 -5.79
C LEU A 553 15.41 -5.81 -5.21
N SER A 554 14.43 -5.37 -6.02
CA SER A 554 13.46 -4.38 -5.57
C SER A 554 12.53 -4.90 -4.47
N ASN A 555 12.36 -4.12 -3.41
CA ASN A 555 11.28 -4.33 -2.44
C ASN A 555 9.92 -3.78 -2.95
N ARG A 556 9.86 -3.29 -4.19
CA ARG A 556 8.68 -2.65 -4.81
C ARG A 556 8.23 -3.42 -6.05
N GLY A 557 6.96 -3.28 -6.41
CA GLY A 557 6.46 -3.85 -7.66
C GLY A 557 7.10 -3.17 -8.87
N ARG A 558 7.85 -3.92 -9.69
CA ARG A 558 8.41 -3.44 -10.96
C ARG A 558 7.74 -4.12 -12.16
N PHE A 559 7.56 -3.36 -13.24
CA PHE A 559 7.02 -3.86 -14.49
C PHE A 559 8.14 -4.46 -15.36
N ILE A 560 8.00 -5.72 -15.76
CA ILE A 560 8.93 -6.38 -16.69
C ILE A 560 8.61 -5.93 -18.13
N PRO A 561 9.56 -5.37 -18.88
CA PRO A 561 9.32 -4.96 -20.27
C PRO A 561 9.16 -6.17 -21.21
N ASN A 562 8.17 -6.11 -22.13
CA ASN A 562 7.94 -7.16 -23.14
C ASN A 562 9.06 -7.17 -24.20
N ASN A 563 9.98 -8.13 -24.09
CA ASN A 563 11.09 -8.37 -25.03
C ASN A 563 10.98 -9.74 -25.73
N ALA A 564 9.82 -10.39 -25.64
CA ALA A 564 9.61 -11.79 -26.03
C ALA A 564 10.05 -12.09 -27.47
N GLU A 565 9.69 -11.20 -28.38
CA GLU A 565 10.00 -11.30 -29.81
C GLU A 565 11.50 -11.40 -30.12
N SER A 566 12.31 -10.53 -29.50
CA SER A 566 13.77 -10.52 -29.72
C SER A 566 14.47 -11.76 -29.16
N LYS A 567 13.98 -12.29 -28.03
CA LYS A 567 14.47 -13.52 -27.40
C LYS A 567 14.13 -14.75 -28.26
N ILE A 568 12.89 -14.84 -28.75
CA ILE A 568 12.43 -15.90 -29.68
C ILE A 568 13.28 -15.89 -30.96
N LEU A 569 13.44 -14.72 -31.60
CA LEU A 569 14.21 -14.57 -32.83
C LEU A 569 15.70 -14.90 -32.64
N GLY A 570 16.30 -14.47 -31.53
CA GLY A 570 17.71 -14.74 -31.21
C GLY A 570 18.01 -16.23 -31.06
N LYS A 571 17.17 -16.96 -30.31
CA LYS A 571 17.33 -18.41 -30.10
C LYS A 571 17.07 -19.19 -31.39
N PHE A 572 16.02 -18.86 -32.13
CA PHE A 572 15.72 -19.46 -33.44
C PHE A 572 16.90 -19.34 -34.41
N LYS A 573 17.52 -18.15 -34.51
CA LYS A 573 18.72 -17.93 -35.34
C LYS A 573 19.93 -18.73 -34.88
N SER A 574 20.12 -18.92 -33.58
CA SER A 574 21.29 -19.60 -33.02
C SER A 574 21.26 -21.13 -33.17
N LYS A 575 20.07 -21.75 -33.12
CA LYS A 575 19.90 -23.20 -33.09
C LYS A 575 19.44 -23.79 -34.44
N PHE A 576 18.63 -23.05 -35.20
CA PHE A 576 17.89 -23.62 -36.34
C PHE A 576 18.38 -23.18 -37.73
N LEU A 577 19.20 -22.14 -37.83
CA LEU A 577 19.55 -21.53 -39.12
C LEU A 577 20.58 -22.37 -39.88
N GLY A 578 20.11 -23.20 -40.85
CA GLY A 578 20.97 -23.95 -41.78
C GLY A 578 20.84 -25.48 -41.76
N THR A 579 19.84 -26.04 -41.09
CA THR A 579 19.57 -27.49 -41.05
C THR A 579 18.72 -27.95 -42.25
N ARG A 580 18.78 -29.24 -42.60
CA ARG A 580 18.04 -29.79 -43.75
C ARG A 580 16.56 -30.03 -43.42
N GLU A 581 16.25 -30.23 -42.14
CA GLU A 581 14.90 -30.44 -41.61
C GLU A 581 14.03 -29.18 -41.61
N MET A 582 14.59 -27.97 -41.80
CA MET A 582 13.85 -26.70 -41.93
C MET A 582 12.78 -26.70 -43.04
N ALA A 583 12.83 -27.65 -43.99
CA ALA A 583 11.95 -27.67 -45.17
C ALA A 583 10.85 -28.73 -45.14
N ASP A 584 10.92 -29.74 -44.25
CA ASP A 584 10.13 -30.97 -44.42
C ASP A 584 9.15 -31.27 -43.25
N ASN A 585 9.32 -30.66 -42.07
CA ASN A 585 8.48 -30.91 -40.89
C ASN A 585 7.97 -29.61 -40.23
N PRO A 586 6.78 -29.62 -39.59
CA PRO A 586 6.33 -28.50 -38.78
C PRO A 586 7.25 -28.23 -37.59
N CYS A 587 7.55 -26.96 -37.32
CA CYS A 587 8.42 -26.51 -36.22
C CYS A 587 7.63 -25.68 -35.20
N PHE A 588 7.69 -26.10 -33.94
CA PHE A 588 7.05 -25.43 -32.81
C PHE A 588 8.08 -25.11 -31.73
N ILE A 589 7.90 -23.99 -31.03
CA ILE A 589 8.66 -23.69 -29.81
C ILE A 589 7.79 -24.03 -28.61
N ALA A 590 8.26 -24.85 -27.68
CA ALA A 590 7.57 -25.10 -26.42
C ALA A 590 8.07 -24.15 -25.32
N LEU A 591 7.17 -23.57 -24.54
CA LEU A 591 7.45 -22.54 -23.55
C LEU A 591 6.78 -22.87 -22.21
N ASP A 592 7.60 -23.13 -21.19
CA ASP A 592 7.16 -23.27 -19.80
C ASP A 592 6.83 -21.88 -19.21
N ILE A 593 5.55 -21.58 -18.96
CA ILE A 593 5.09 -20.27 -18.44
C ILE A 593 5.53 -20.07 -16.99
N ASP A 594 5.54 -21.12 -16.15
CA ASP A 594 5.93 -21.00 -14.74
C ASP A 594 7.37 -20.56 -14.55
N ARG A 595 8.18 -20.82 -15.57
CA ARG A 595 9.62 -20.56 -15.57
C ARG A 595 10.02 -19.45 -16.51
N SER A 596 9.04 -18.76 -17.09
CA SER A 596 9.21 -17.74 -18.11
C SER A 596 8.73 -16.38 -17.61
N GLU A 597 9.60 -15.36 -17.63
CA GLU A 597 9.21 -13.93 -17.63
C GLU A 597 8.23 -13.54 -18.75
N ILE A 598 8.13 -14.35 -19.81
CA ILE A 598 7.23 -14.12 -20.94
C ILE A 598 5.88 -14.77 -20.61
N ASP A 599 4.89 -13.93 -20.32
CA ASP A 599 3.50 -14.38 -20.15
C ASP A 599 2.81 -14.68 -21.49
N ARG A 600 1.65 -15.33 -21.42
CA ARG A 600 0.83 -15.68 -22.59
C ARG A 600 0.51 -14.47 -23.47
N GLU A 601 0.15 -13.32 -22.91
CA GLU A 601 -0.22 -12.14 -23.68
C GLU A 601 1.00 -11.52 -24.37
N GLN A 602 2.19 -11.63 -23.78
CA GLN A 602 3.45 -11.23 -24.41
C GLN A 602 3.83 -12.13 -25.60
N VAL A 603 3.63 -13.46 -25.51
CA VAL A 603 3.78 -14.38 -26.65
C VAL A 603 2.79 -14.02 -27.76
N VAL A 604 1.52 -13.79 -27.39
CA VAL A 604 0.46 -13.42 -28.32
C VAL A 604 0.75 -12.06 -28.94
N ALA A 605 1.23 -11.08 -28.19
CA ALA A 605 1.61 -9.76 -28.70
C ALA A 605 2.83 -9.83 -29.63
N ALA A 606 3.80 -10.69 -29.32
CA ALA A 606 4.99 -10.90 -30.16
C ALA A 606 4.66 -11.56 -31.51
N LEU A 607 3.69 -12.48 -31.56
CA LEU A 607 3.32 -13.18 -32.79
C LEU A 607 2.16 -12.50 -33.56
N LEU A 608 1.13 -12.01 -32.85
CA LEU A 608 -0.10 -11.47 -33.44
C LEU A 608 -0.16 -9.93 -33.43
N GLY A 609 0.82 -9.26 -32.82
CA GLY A 609 0.84 -7.82 -32.60
C GLY A 609 0.16 -7.39 -31.30
N SER A 610 0.55 -6.21 -30.80
CA SER A 610 0.02 -5.62 -29.59
C SER A 610 -1.49 -5.37 -29.68
N MET A 611 -2.20 -5.64 -28.58
CA MET A 611 -3.63 -5.32 -28.47
C MET A 611 -3.82 -3.80 -28.38
N GLN A 612 -4.66 -3.24 -29.25
CA GLN A 612 -5.01 -1.83 -29.30
C GLN A 612 -6.52 -1.67 -29.14
N VAL A 613 -6.91 -0.74 -28.28
CA VAL A 613 -8.30 -0.28 -28.18
C VAL A 613 -8.51 0.80 -29.25
N ARG A 614 -9.42 0.55 -30.19
CA ARG A 614 -9.85 1.53 -31.19
C ARG A 614 -11.18 2.11 -30.75
N ILE A 615 -11.15 3.39 -30.43
CA ILE A 615 -12.34 4.17 -30.06
C ILE A 615 -12.79 4.94 -31.29
N TYR A 616 -14.02 4.70 -31.72
CA TYR A 616 -14.66 5.39 -32.83
C TYR A 616 -15.38 6.62 -32.30
N TYR A 617 -15.09 7.78 -32.89
CA TYR A 617 -15.75 9.04 -32.57
C TYR A 617 -16.64 9.48 -33.74
N ASP A 618 -17.80 10.03 -33.40
CA ASP A 618 -18.65 10.72 -34.36
C ASP A 618 -17.99 12.06 -34.74
N GLU A 619 -17.68 12.25 -36.02
CA GLU A 619 -16.92 13.43 -36.48
C GLU A 619 -17.66 14.77 -36.29
N GLU A 620 -19.00 14.76 -36.18
CA GLU A 620 -19.80 15.99 -36.02
C GLU A 620 -19.97 16.39 -34.54
N THR A 621 -20.09 15.41 -33.64
CA THR A 621 -20.40 15.65 -32.22
C THR A 621 -19.19 15.45 -31.30
N GLY A 622 -18.18 14.70 -31.74
CA GLY A 622 -17.04 14.28 -30.91
C GLY A 622 -17.39 13.19 -29.90
N GLU A 623 -18.62 12.66 -29.92
CA GLU A 623 -19.06 11.62 -28.99
C GLU A 623 -18.52 10.24 -29.41
N THR A 624 -18.13 9.43 -28.42
CA THR A 624 -17.71 8.05 -28.64
C THR A 624 -18.91 7.21 -29.10
N VAL A 625 -18.85 6.70 -30.34
CA VAL A 625 -19.88 5.86 -30.95
C VAL A 625 -19.59 4.37 -30.86
N GLY A 626 -18.36 3.98 -30.52
CA GLY A 626 -18.03 2.59 -30.27
C GLY A 626 -16.58 2.39 -29.84
N GLU A 627 -16.31 1.20 -29.32
CA GLU A 627 -14.98 0.70 -28.99
C GLU A 627 -14.85 -0.71 -29.57
N ASP A 628 -13.76 -0.99 -30.28
CA ASP A 628 -13.35 -2.36 -30.56
C ASP A 628 -11.89 -2.62 -30.17
N TYR A 629 -11.61 -3.87 -29.81
CA TYR A 629 -10.27 -4.35 -29.56
C TYR A 629 -9.73 -4.92 -30.86
N VAL A 630 -8.64 -4.36 -31.36
CA VAL A 630 -7.94 -4.85 -32.55
C VAL A 630 -6.48 -5.09 -32.21
N ARG A 631 -5.86 -6.11 -32.79
CA ARG A 631 -4.41 -6.27 -32.69
C ARG A 631 -3.74 -5.48 -33.80
N ASN A 632 -2.78 -4.64 -33.44
CA ASN A 632 -1.98 -3.89 -34.40
C ASN A 632 -0.62 -4.57 -34.51
N ARG A 633 -0.17 -4.82 -35.74
CA ARG A 633 1.22 -5.22 -35.97
C ARG A 633 2.06 -3.99 -35.66
N ASP A 634 2.75 -3.98 -34.53
CA ASP A 634 3.67 -2.89 -34.22
C ASP A 634 4.61 -2.69 -35.43
N GLU A 635 4.90 -1.45 -35.82
CA GLU A 635 5.77 -1.10 -36.97
C GLU A 635 7.17 -1.77 -36.89
N ARG A 636 7.50 -2.41 -35.76
CA ARG A 636 8.68 -3.23 -35.50
C ARG A 636 8.71 -4.56 -36.28
N LEU A 637 7.59 -5.03 -36.83
CA LEU A 637 7.48 -6.33 -37.54
C LEU A 637 7.92 -6.29 -39.03
N GLU A 638 8.22 -5.13 -39.61
CA GLU A 638 8.62 -5.04 -41.03
C GLU A 638 10.15 -5.10 -41.21
N GLY A 639 10.68 -6.28 -41.57
CA GLY A 639 11.95 -6.36 -42.32
C GLY A 639 12.96 -7.45 -41.95
N ASP A 640 13.06 -7.90 -40.70
CA ASP A 640 14.11 -8.85 -40.23
C ASP A 640 13.64 -10.31 -40.11
N TYR A 641 12.41 -10.62 -40.56
CA TYR A 641 11.61 -11.78 -40.10
C TYR A 641 11.34 -12.89 -41.11
N TYR A 642 11.88 -12.83 -42.34
CA TYR A 642 11.67 -13.85 -43.39
C TYR A 642 11.86 -15.31 -42.92
N LEU A 643 12.70 -15.55 -41.91
CA LEU A 643 12.98 -16.88 -41.39
C LEU A 643 11.91 -17.41 -40.43
N LEU A 644 11.31 -16.57 -39.58
CA LEU A 644 10.23 -16.99 -38.69
C LEU A 644 8.93 -17.20 -39.48
N ASP A 645 8.61 -16.25 -40.35
CA ASP A 645 7.46 -16.29 -41.27
C ASP A 645 7.49 -17.51 -42.20
N LYS A 646 8.69 -18.08 -42.44
CA LYS A 646 8.82 -19.21 -43.33
C LYS A 646 8.80 -20.56 -42.64
N HIS A 647 9.28 -20.63 -41.39
CA HIS A 647 9.66 -21.91 -40.79
C HIS A 647 9.06 -22.14 -39.40
N LEU A 648 8.60 -21.12 -38.68
CA LEU A 648 8.00 -21.28 -37.36
C LEU A 648 6.48 -21.40 -37.47
N ASN A 649 5.92 -22.58 -37.19
CA ASN A 649 4.47 -22.80 -37.21
C ASN A 649 3.76 -22.12 -36.04
N GLY A 650 4.33 -22.16 -34.84
CA GLY A 650 3.74 -21.52 -33.67
C GLY A 650 4.52 -21.78 -32.39
N VAL A 651 4.05 -21.20 -31.29
CA VAL A 651 4.58 -21.40 -29.94
C VAL A 651 3.55 -22.17 -29.13
N ILE A 652 3.95 -23.33 -28.62
CA ILE A 652 3.21 -24.06 -27.57
C ILE A 652 3.62 -23.41 -26.25
N TRP A 653 2.68 -22.89 -25.50
CA TRP A 653 2.93 -22.51 -24.11
C TRP A 653 2.31 -23.57 -23.21
N TYR A 654 2.96 -23.84 -22.09
CA TYR A 654 2.47 -24.79 -21.10
C TYR A 654 2.88 -24.35 -19.70
N GLU A 655 2.08 -24.68 -18.71
CA GLU A 655 2.34 -24.55 -17.27
C GLU A 655 2.28 -25.97 -16.68
N THR A 656 3.27 -26.30 -15.84
CA THR A 656 3.44 -27.66 -15.34
C THR A 656 2.92 -27.77 -13.92
N ASP A 657 1.80 -28.46 -13.76
CA ASP A 657 1.23 -28.81 -12.48
C ASP A 657 1.46 -30.28 -12.12
N LEU A 658 1.40 -30.59 -10.83
CA LEU A 658 1.43 -31.96 -10.32
C LEU A 658 0.12 -32.30 -9.60
N VAL A 659 -0.52 -33.38 -10.05
CA VAL A 659 -1.74 -33.90 -9.45
C VAL A 659 -1.53 -35.30 -8.90
N GLU A 660 -2.09 -35.57 -7.72
CA GLU A 660 -2.10 -36.90 -7.12
C GLU A 660 -3.26 -37.72 -7.72
N GLY A 661 -2.93 -38.86 -8.34
CA GLY A 661 -3.88 -39.82 -8.90
C GLY A 661 -3.80 -41.20 -8.24
N GLU A 662 -4.63 -42.14 -8.71
CA GLU A 662 -4.65 -43.52 -8.20
C GLU A 662 -3.34 -44.29 -8.45
N ASP A 663 -2.58 -43.88 -9.47
CA ASP A 663 -1.31 -44.51 -9.89
C ASP A 663 -0.07 -43.70 -9.43
N GLY A 664 -0.22 -42.70 -8.55
CA GLY A 664 0.87 -41.84 -8.06
C GLY A 664 0.75 -40.37 -8.50
N VAL A 665 1.84 -39.61 -8.34
CA VAL A 665 1.93 -38.21 -8.79
C VAL A 665 2.13 -38.17 -10.30
N MET A 666 1.29 -37.39 -11.01
CA MET A 666 1.31 -37.27 -12.47
C MET A 666 1.34 -35.79 -12.89
N PRO A 667 1.98 -35.46 -14.04
CA PRO A 667 1.98 -34.11 -14.57
C PRO A 667 0.61 -33.76 -15.18
N ALA A 668 0.06 -32.64 -14.76
CA ALA A 668 -1.02 -31.93 -15.44
C ALA A 668 -0.43 -30.73 -16.16
N LEU A 669 -0.88 -30.44 -17.38
CA LEU A 669 -0.45 -29.26 -18.12
C LEU A 669 -1.64 -28.37 -18.38
N ASP A 670 -1.56 -27.09 -18.02
CA ASP A 670 -2.35 -26.06 -18.72
C ASP A 670 -1.54 -25.62 -19.93
N LEU A 671 -2.07 -25.79 -21.14
CA LEU A 671 -1.32 -25.50 -22.36
C LEU A 671 -2.20 -24.93 -23.45
N GLY A 672 -1.55 -24.24 -24.39
CA GLY A 672 -2.18 -23.75 -25.61
C GLY A 672 -1.16 -23.57 -26.74
N VAL A 673 -1.67 -23.39 -27.96
CA VAL A 673 -0.84 -23.21 -29.15
C VAL A 673 -1.13 -21.87 -29.81
N VAL A 674 -0.14 -20.98 -29.82
CA VAL A 674 -0.23 -19.68 -30.50
C VAL A 674 0.34 -19.82 -31.91
N PRO A 675 -0.48 -19.73 -32.97
CA PRO A 675 -0.01 -19.85 -34.33
C PRO A 675 0.81 -18.62 -34.75
N ASN A 676 1.84 -18.83 -35.55
CA ASN A 676 2.48 -17.75 -36.30
C ASN A 676 1.55 -17.32 -37.45
N PRO A 677 1.04 -16.08 -37.44
CA PRO A 677 0.08 -15.62 -38.44
C PRO A 677 0.72 -15.38 -39.81
N GLU A 678 2.03 -15.13 -39.84
CA GLU A 678 2.80 -14.86 -41.06
C GLU A 678 3.42 -16.12 -41.66
N HIS A 679 3.12 -17.31 -41.12
CA HIS A 679 3.65 -18.56 -41.66
C HIS A 679 3.31 -18.73 -43.15
N GLU A 680 4.26 -19.23 -43.95
CA GLU A 680 4.12 -19.30 -45.42
C GLU A 680 2.91 -20.14 -45.90
N ASP A 681 2.47 -21.10 -45.08
CA ASP A 681 1.30 -21.93 -45.33
C ASP A 681 -0.06 -21.31 -44.89
N GLY A 682 -0.05 -20.09 -44.34
CA GLY A 682 -1.24 -19.30 -44.01
C GLY A 682 -2.29 -20.06 -43.20
N GLU A 683 -3.54 -20.13 -43.70
CA GLU A 683 -4.67 -20.81 -43.04
C GLU A 683 -4.39 -22.28 -42.68
N SER A 684 -3.58 -22.96 -43.48
CA SER A 684 -3.19 -24.36 -43.25
C SER A 684 -2.40 -24.53 -41.94
N ASN A 685 -1.59 -23.52 -41.59
CA ASN A 685 -0.83 -23.49 -40.35
C ASN A 685 -1.74 -23.30 -39.13
N PHE A 686 -2.75 -22.44 -39.23
CA PHE A 686 -3.75 -22.26 -38.17
C PHE A 686 -4.51 -23.56 -37.89
N GLU A 687 -4.94 -24.27 -38.94
CA GLU A 687 -5.60 -25.57 -38.77
C GLU A 687 -4.68 -26.63 -38.14
N LEU A 688 -3.39 -26.60 -38.48
CA LEU A 688 -2.38 -27.48 -37.90
C LEU A 688 -2.21 -27.21 -36.40
N CYS A 689 -2.05 -25.94 -36.02
CA CYS A 689 -1.94 -25.51 -34.62
C CYS A 689 -3.18 -25.88 -33.80
N GLN A 690 -4.38 -25.67 -34.35
CA GLN A 690 -5.64 -26.06 -33.68
C GLN A 690 -5.79 -27.58 -33.52
N LYS A 691 -5.33 -28.38 -34.49
CA LYS A 691 -5.35 -29.84 -34.38
C LYS A 691 -4.37 -30.33 -33.32
N LEU A 692 -3.18 -29.71 -33.26
CA LEU A 692 -2.19 -29.98 -32.23
C LEU A 692 -2.73 -29.64 -30.84
N GLU A 693 -3.27 -28.44 -30.65
CA GLU A 693 -3.86 -27.99 -29.38
C GLU A 693 -4.96 -28.94 -28.87
N ARG A 694 -5.86 -29.40 -29.75
CA ARG A 694 -6.90 -30.39 -29.40
C ARG A 694 -6.33 -31.74 -28.99
N SER A 695 -5.28 -32.19 -29.68
CA SER A 695 -4.61 -33.45 -29.36
C SER A 695 -3.88 -33.39 -28.02
N LEU A 696 -3.35 -32.23 -27.65
CA LEU A 696 -2.61 -32.00 -26.41
C LEU A 696 -3.55 -31.83 -25.20
N THR A 697 -4.70 -31.18 -25.38
CA THR A 697 -5.68 -30.90 -24.30
C THR A 697 -6.69 -32.03 -24.06
N GLY A 698 -6.55 -33.18 -24.72
CA GLY A 698 -7.45 -34.34 -24.58
C GLY A 698 -8.87 -34.13 -25.14
N GLY A 699 -9.08 -33.09 -25.96
CA GLY A 699 -10.37 -32.75 -26.55
C GLY A 699 -10.70 -33.61 -27.78
N SER A 700 -11.55 -34.63 -27.60
CA SER A 700 -12.14 -35.41 -28.70
C SER A 700 -13.16 -34.64 -29.53
#